data_AF-Q54QZ1-F1
#
_entry.id   AF-Q54QZ1-F1
#
_cell.length_a   1.000
_cell.length_b   1.000
_cell.length_c   1.000
_cell.angle_alpha   90.00
_cell.angle_beta   90.00
_cell.angle_gamma   90.00
#
_symmetry.space_group_name_H-M   'P 1'
#
loop_
_entity.id
_entity.type
_entity.pdbx_description
1 polymer ?
#
loop_
_entity_poly.entity_id
_entity_poly.type
_entity_poly.pdbx_seq_one_letter_code
_entity_poly.pdbx_strand_id
1 'polypeptide(L)'
;MVVSSHRFDIYKLYKLVFNDIYLCKKIYKFVRGINRQFTNSMIENKSFTQRCRYNEATFIWMVKNAHFQLLKDKIKIGKQFKEENDDFTLPNISLFLTLTSTSSTSSTSPTPTPTPTSTPSLIITKEILNTFYETNKKLIKELASIDGILKFAVDSQNLDFIEIIYQQEFINKEFKLEKTNNPFNFLMDSAIKNGNLEIIKFVHNTLGIEFVDREKTINNIIASTTTINNKNKIIKYLLNEINFKPIKSERDDNYPYDPKSLFTDFFNLESSLFKKLFEIGLISIPTNNNNNNNNNNNDNNNNFIINKSSHDLIISKLCTRIRLYSKYLINYNNGKDFIPFNNVLNFFQNTILFLSTIKSKYCQPLKNINKLLQQQDQQQEEDQQNEKYEQQAEFKITNLFSNIKSVISNKVKSIVEINSDDDDEINFSGNKIEIQLKRIILIDFLKEIKELIFSQDEWTLIILNYSRESQEYNLIQDELNIKKIEDINVKLKSPEKMFSSLVIQIAVQHGDPNFIEVIPTFYEQYFQRYLDESYVRHHNDTSTNNYYYNPKLVNINQQLIFIETIYKYNFQCKEIILKNIFDNFIDLTIVDHANKIIEIIKNYNSTTSTTTTSSSTTTKLTANLFTGNEMIFKYYFKNHYELFDWNDKNISESIIKSSNLELIEFIHNNEIGSLDLNSSINHCKTRQVAELMYEKLGYKFDSQLIDISNLNDWNSNYLFYYAINKIIKDNQSDSSSNLLIITSNKVGNDYKKLKFLSKLIIDGKLNFNNISIGDNQVNEFLNSLNSLESLKKFGNLSYINQYIKENNSKIIFDDNFCKSFPVNNNFIINYFNIKTSRL
;
A
#
# COMPACT_ATOMS: atom_id res chain seq x y z
N MET A 1 -33.20 -14.01 -27.29
CA MET A 1 -32.18 -14.92 -27.85
C MET A 1 -31.58 -14.26 -29.09
N VAL A 2 -30.47 -13.53 -28.95
CA VAL A 2 -29.68 -13.05 -30.09
C VAL A 2 -28.24 -13.35 -29.76
N VAL A 3 -27.80 -14.55 -30.15
CA VAL A 3 -26.41 -15.00 -30.07
C VAL A 3 -25.86 -14.98 -31.50
N SER A 4 -24.92 -14.05 -31.71
CA SER A 4 -23.88 -14.06 -32.75
C SER A 4 -24.26 -14.39 -34.21
N SER A 5 -24.68 -13.38 -34.99
CA SER A 5 -24.66 -13.44 -36.47
C SER A 5 -23.49 -12.68 -37.12
N HIS A 6 -22.82 -11.75 -36.40
CA HIS A 6 -21.87 -10.82 -37.03
C HIS A 6 -20.59 -11.44 -37.64
N ARG A 7 -20.26 -12.72 -37.38
CA ARG A 7 -19.12 -13.37 -38.05
C ARG A 7 -19.43 -13.74 -39.50
N PHE A 8 -20.67 -14.04 -39.83
CA PHE A 8 -21.07 -14.46 -41.18
C PHE A 8 -21.26 -13.27 -42.11
N ASP A 9 -21.78 -12.14 -41.59
CA ASP A 9 -22.11 -10.97 -42.41
C ASP A 9 -20.88 -10.22 -42.92
N ILE A 10 -19.83 -10.09 -42.09
CA ILE A 10 -18.56 -9.48 -42.52
C ILE A 10 -17.88 -10.34 -43.59
N TYR A 11 -17.88 -11.67 -43.44
CA TYR A 11 -17.30 -12.57 -44.44
C TYR A 11 -18.11 -12.58 -45.74
N LYS A 12 -19.45 -12.49 -45.66
CA LYS A 12 -20.33 -12.30 -46.83
C LYS A 12 -20.03 -10.98 -47.54
N LEU A 13 -19.85 -9.88 -46.81
CA LEU A 13 -19.55 -8.57 -47.39
C LEU A 13 -18.20 -8.57 -48.15
N TYR A 14 -17.16 -9.15 -47.54
CA TYR A 14 -15.84 -9.28 -48.20
C TYR A 14 -15.91 -10.19 -49.43
N LYS A 15 -16.65 -11.30 -49.36
CA LYS A 15 -16.84 -12.20 -50.51
C LYS A 15 -17.64 -11.53 -51.64
N LEU A 16 -18.62 -10.68 -51.30
CA LEU A 16 -19.44 -9.91 -52.24
C LEU A 16 -18.64 -8.79 -52.93
N VAL A 17 -17.70 -8.16 -52.23
CA VAL A 17 -16.93 -7.02 -52.78
C VAL A 17 -15.72 -7.47 -53.60
N PHE A 18 -15.02 -8.53 -53.19
CA PHE A 18 -13.72 -8.85 -53.80
C PHE A 18 -13.72 -10.10 -54.68
N ASN A 19 -14.76 -10.96 -54.62
CA ASN A 19 -14.94 -12.23 -55.35
C ASN A 19 -13.66 -13.10 -55.56
N ASP A 20 -12.64 -12.90 -54.74
CA ASP A 20 -11.34 -13.55 -54.78
C ASP A 20 -10.99 -13.96 -53.34
N ILE A 21 -10.98 -15.28 -53.11
CA ILE A 21 -10.72 -15.88 -51.80
C ILE A 21 -9.30 -15.57 -51.30
N TYR A 22 -8.31 -15.46 -52.18
CA TYR A 22 -6.94 -15.16 -51.81
C TYR A 22 -6.80 -13.71 -51.35
N LEU A 23 -7.37 -12.78 -52.12
CA LEU A 23 -7.38 -11.36 -51.76
C LEU A 23 -8.15 -11.12 -50.44
N CYS A 24 -9.30 -11.78 -50.27
CA CYS A 24 -10.06 -11.75 -49.03
C CYS A 24 -9.23 -12.24 -47.83
N LYS A 25 -8.49 -13.34 -47.98
CA LYS A 25 -7.59 -13.84 -46.92
C LYS A 25 -6.47 -12.85 -46.60
N LYS A 26 -5.86 -12.20 -47.61
CA LYS A 26 -4.83 -11.19 -47.38
C LYS A 26 -5.37 -9.97 -46.66
N ILE A 27 -6.49 -9.40 -47.12
CA ILE A 27 -7.13 -8.23 -46.49
C ILE A 27 -7.55 -8.57 -45.06
N TYR A 28 -8.17 -9.74 -44.83
CA TYR A 28 -8.53 -10.18 -43.48
C TYR A 28 -7.29 -10.30 -42.57
N LYS A 29 -6.19 -10.86 -43.08
CA LYS A 29 -4.93 -10.98 -42.32
C LYS A 29 -4.35 -9.61 -41.99
N PHE A 30 -4.45 -8.65 -42.92
CA PHE A 30 -4.01 -7.27 -42.74
C PHE A 30 -4.88 -6.53 -41.72
N VAL A 31 -6.20 -6.57 -41.85
CA VAL A 31 -7.17 -5.98 -40.90
C VAL A 31 -7.04 -6.61 -39.52
N ARG A 32 -6.79 -7.93 -39.45
CA ARG A 32 -6.50 -8.63 -38.19
C ARG A 32 -5.17 -8.18 -37.60
N GLY A 33 -4.14 -7.96 -38.41
CA GLY A 33 -2.85 -7.42 -37.99
C GLY A 33 -2.97 -5.99 -37.44
N ILE A 34 -3.68 -5.13 -38.16
CA ILE A 34 -3.97 -3.74 -37.75
C ILE A 34 -4.76 -3.73 -36.44
N ASN A 35 -5.84 -4.52 -36.33
CA ASN A 35 -6.60 -4.64 -35.08
C ASN A 35 -5.74 -5.19 -33.94
N ARG A 36 -4.82 -6.12 -34.22
CA ARG A 36 -3.90 -6.66 -33.21
C ARG A 36 -2.89 -5.63 -32.70
N GLN A 37 -2.44 -4.73 -33.57
CA GLN A 37 -1.54 -3.62 -33.24
C GLN A 37 -2.26 -2.56 -32.40
N PHE A 38 -3.49 -2.19 -32.75
CA PHE A 38 -4.24 -1.18 -31.99
C PHE A 38 -4.64 -1.63 -30.58
N THR A 39 -4.79 -2.93 -30.34
CA THR A 39 -5.17 -3.47 -29.02
C THR A 39 -3.99 -4.00 -28.20
N ASN A 40 -2.73 -3.77 -28.61
CA ASN A 40 -1.51 -4.36 -27.99
C ASN A 40 -1.64 -5.86 -27.66
N SER A 41 -2.32 -6.63 -28.52
CA SER A 41 -2.58 -8.05 -28.28
C SER A 41 -1.35 -8.96 -28.44
N MET A 42 -0.20 -8.39 -28.79
CA MET A 42 1.11 -9.06 -28.89
C MET A 42 1.86 -9.14 -27.56
N ILE A 43 1.44 -8.43 -26.51
CA ILE A 43 2.07 -8.56 -25.20
C ILE A 43 1.52 -9.83 -24.55
N GLU A 44 2.32 -10.89 -24.58
CA GLU A 44 2.06 -12.12 -23.83
C GLU A 44 1.81 -11.74 -22.35
N ASN A 45 0.76 -12.30 -21.74
CA ASN A 45 0.30 -12.08 -20.34
C ASN A 45 -0.77 -11.01 -20.04
N LYS A 46 -1.41 -10.36 -21.03
CA LYS A 46 -2.57 -9.47 -20.75
C LYS A 46 -3.93 -10.19 -20.78
N SER A 47 -4.76 -9.96 -19.74
CA SER A 47 -6.04 -10.65 -19.53
C SER A 47 -7.09 -10.33 -20.60
N PHE A 48 -8.09 -11.21 -20.78
CA PHE A 48 -9.13 -11.06 -21.82
C PHE A 48 -9.88 -9.72 -21.75
N THR A 49 -9.99 -9.11 -20.56
CA THR A 49 -10.64 -7.80 -20.34
C THR A 49 -9.84 -6.62 -20.94
N GLN A 50 -8.58 -6.85 -21.31
CA GLN A 50 -7.71 -5.86 -21.96
C GLN A 50 -7.71 -5.99 -23.49
N ARG A 51 -8.72 -6.66 -24.08
CA ARG A 51 -8.91 -6.74 -25.54
C ARG A 51 -10.28 -6.18 -25.92
N CYS A 52 -10.32 -5.10 -26.72
CA CYS A 52 -11.55 -4.48 -27.20
C CYS A 52 -11.40 -4.05 -28.65
N ARG A 53 -12.43 -4.20 -29.51
CA ARG A 53 -12.33 -3.79 -30.92
C ARG A 53 -12.23 -2.27 -31.03
N TYR A 54 -11.67 -1.74 -32.12
CA TYR A 54 -11.56 -0.29 -32.34
C TYR A 54 -12.89 0.44 -32.07
N ASN A 55 -14.00 -0.06 -32.59
CA ASN A 55 -15.34 0.49 -32.43
C ASN A 55 -15.97 0.23 -31.05
N GLU A 56 -15.54 -0.80 -30.33
CA GLU A 56 -16.02 -1.15 -28.99
C GLU A 56 -15.19 -0.47 -27.87
N ALA A 57 -13.95 -0.07 -28.16
CA ALA A 57 -13.02 0.51 -27.20
C ALA A 57 -13.54 1.87 -26.70
N THR A 58 -14.12 1.89 -25.52
CA THR A 58 -14.66 3.12 -24.91
C THR A 58 -13.53 3.98 -24.35
N PHE A 59 -13.83 5.24 -24.02
CA PHE A 59 -12.86 6.18 -23.47
C PHE A 59 -12.21 5.62 -22.19
N ILE A 60 -13.04 5.16 -21.24
CA ILE A 60 -12.56 4.57 -19.99
C ILE A 60 -11.68 3.35 -20.23
N TRP A 61 -12.04 2.51 -21.19
CA TRP A 61 -11.30 1.30 -21.48
C TRP A 61 -9.90 1.63 -22.02
N MET A 62 -9.81 2.63 -22.91
CA MET A 62 -8.53 3.09 -23.44
C MET A 62 -7.66 3.71 -22.36
N VAL A 63 -8.22 4.53 -21.47
CA VAL A 63 -7.49 5.17 -20.36
C VAL A 63 -7.04 4.13 -19.33
N LYS A 64 -7.94 3.27 -18.83
CA LYS A 64 -7.63 2.25 -17.82
C LYS A 64 -6.58 1.22 -18.27
N ASN A 65 -6.53 0.93 -19.57
CA ASN A 65 -5.60 -0.06 -20.12
C ASN A 65 -4.38 0.57 -20.81
N ALA A 66 -4.19 1.89 -20.68
CA ALA A 66 -3.10 2.65 -21.28
C ALA A 66 -3.00 2.50 -22.82
N HIS A 67 -4.12 2.35 -23.53
CA HIS A 67 -4.17 2.32 -24.99
C HIS A 67 -4.25 3.74 -25.58
N PHE A 68 -3.32 4.61 -25.21
CA PHE A 68 -3.41 6.01 -25.58
C PHE A 68 -3.16 6.28 -27.06
N GLN A 69 -2.42 5.40 -27.76
CA GLN A 69 -2.27 5.52 -29.21
C GLN A 69 -3.62 5.37 -29.92
N LEU A 70 -4.44 4.39 -29.48
CA LEU A 70 -5.80 4.21 -29.98
C LEU A 70 -6.70 5.42 -29.66
N LEU A 71 -6.56 5.99 -28.46
CA LEU A 71 -7.28 7.20 -28.08
C LEU A 71 -6.88 8.39 -28.97
N LYS A 72 -5.57 8.59 -29.20
CA LYS A 72 -5.01 9.60 -30.11
C LYS A 72 -5.57 9.44 -31.52
N ASP A 73 -5.63 8.21 -32.03
CA ASP A 73 -6.16 7.95 -33.37
C ASP A 73 -7.66 8.24 -33.45
N LYS A 74 -8.43 7.91 -32.39
CA LYS A 74 -9.86 8.27 -32.30
C LYS A 74 -10.09 9.77 -32.25
N ILE A 75 -9.26 10.50 -31.51
CA ILE A 75 -9.31 11.96 -31.44
C ILE A 75 -9.00 12.56 -32.82
N LYS A 76 -7.95 12.07 -33.50
CA LYS A 76 -7.56 12.55 -34.84
C LYS A 76 -8.67 12.40 -35.88
N ILE A 77 -9.51 11.37 -35.78
CA ILE A 77 -10.64 11.18 -36.71
C ILE A 77 -11.92 11.91 -36.26
N GLY A 78 -11.88 12.74 -35.21
CA GLY A 78 -13.03 13.50 -34.73
C GLY A 78 -14.11 12.64 -34.07
N LYS A 79 -13.76 11.51 -33.45
CA LYS A 79 -14.74 10.65 -32.77
C LYS A 79 -15.32 11.37 -31.55
N GLN A 80 -16.62 11.65 -31.57
CA GLN A 80 -17.37 12.10 -30.39
C GLN A 80 -17.60 10.93 -29.43
N PHE A 81 -17.30 11.15 -28.14
CA PHE A 81 -17.60 10.21 -27.06
C PHE A 81 -19.01 10.50 -26.51
N LYS A 82 -19.84 9.46 -26.37
CA LYS A 82 -21.23 9.59 -25.89
C LYS A 82 -21.30 9.40 -24.37
N GLU A 83 -22.20 10.14 -23.73
CA GLU A 83 -22.49 10.09 -22.29
C GLU A 83 -23.25 8.82 -21.87
N GLU A 84 -24.03 8.22 -22.78
CA GLU A 84 -24.86 7.02 -22.52
C GLU A 84 -24.06 5.75 -22.19
N ASN A 85 -22.74 5.77 -22.40
CA ASN A 85 -21.86 4.83 -21.73
C ASN A 85 -21.32 5.59 -20.53
N ASP A 86 -21.48 5.09 -19.30
CA ASP A 86 -20.97 5.65 -18.01
C ASP A 86 -19.44 5.90 -17.95
N ASP A 87 -18.79 6.09 -19.11
CA ASP A 87 -17.38 6.00 -19.40
C ASP A 87 -16.73 7.37 -19.63
N PHE A 88 -17.48 8.41 -20.01
CA PHE A 88 -16.96 9.77 -20.24
C PHE A 88 -17.24 10.71 -19.06
N THR A 89 -16.91 10.27 -17.85
CA THR A 89 -17.10 11.04 -16.62
C THR A 89 -15.88 11.91 -16.31
N LEU A 90 -16.10 13.00 -15.56
CA LEU A 90 -15.06 13.92 -15.07
C LEU A 90 -13.81 13.21 -14.50
N PRO A 91 -13.92 12.17 -13.64
CA PRO A 91 -12.76 11.43 -13.14
C PRO A 91 -11.91 10.78 -14.23
N ASN A 92 -12.53 10.26 -15.30
CA ASN A 92 -11.80 9.60 -16.38
C ASN A 92 -11.07 10.60 -17.27
N ILE A 93 -11.68 11.77 -17.52
CA ILE A 93 -11.04 12.85 -18.28
C ILE A 93 -9.87 13.41 -17.45
N SER A 94 -10.05 13.59 -16.14
CA SER A 94 -8.96 14.00 -15.23
C SER A 94 -7.80 13.00 -15.28
N LEU A 95 -8.10 11.69 -15.23
CA LEU A 95 -7.09 10.65 -15.33
C LEU A 95 -6.35 10.68 -16.68
N PHE A 96 -7.07 10.83 -17.79
CA PHE A 96 -6.45 11.00 -19.10
C PHE A 96 -5.49 12.17 -19.12
N LEU A 97 -5.95 13.36 -18.72
CA LEU A 97 -5.15 14.59 -18.71
C LEU A 97 -3.95 14.48 -17.77
N THR A 98 -4.10 13.93 -16.57
CA THR A 98 -2.99 13.70 -15.62
C THR A 98 -1.90 12.83 -16.24
N LEU A 99 -2.28 11.81 -17.01
CA LEU A 99 -1.31 10.91 -17.68
C LEU A 99 -0.57 11.61 -18.84
N THR A 100 -1.12 12.70 -19.37
CA THR A 100 -0.48 13.49 -20.44
C THR A 100 0.51 14.54 -19.93
N SER A 101 0.41 14.94 -18.66
CA SER A 101 1.17 16.04 -18.05
C SER A 101 2.67 15.76 -17.84
N THR A 102 3.14 14.54 -18.10
CA THR A 102 4.50 14.08 -17.74
C THR A 102 5.59 14.43 -18.75
N SER A 103 5.27 15.12 -19.86
CA SER A 103 6.17 15.21 -21.01
C SER A 103 7.03 16.48 -21.11
N SER A 104 6.85 17.50 -20.25
CA SER A 104 7.51 18.81 -20.45
C SER A 104 8.72 19.13 -19.58
N THR A 105 9.17 18.26 -18.66
CA THR A 105 10.26 18.63 -17.71
C THR A 105 11.54 17.80 -17.76
N SER A 106 11.78 16.95 -18.77
CA SER A 106 13.06 16.22 -18.90
C SER A 106 13.83 16.57 -20.19
N SER A 107 14.88 17.39 -20.06
CA SER A 107 16.27 17.05 -20.45
C SER A 107 17.15 18.28 -20.72
N THR A 108 18.13 18.48 -19.84
CA THR A 108 19.49 18.87 -20.23
C THR A 108 20.46 17.93 -19.53
N SER A 109 20.55 16.69 -20.01
CA SER A 109 21.76 15.87 -19.85
C SER A 109 21.95 15.02 -21.11
N PRO A 110 23.13 15.07 -21.76
CA PRO A 110 23.40 14.30 -22.95
C PRO A 110 24.09 12.99 -22.57
N THR A 111 23.34 11.90 -22.44
CA THR A 111 23.90 10.55 -22.60
C THR A 111 22.80 9.55 -22.94
N PRO A 112 22.78 8.97 -24.16
CA PRO A 112 21.88 7.89 -24.50
C PRO A 112 22.57 6.55 -24.26
N THR A 113 22.18 5.85 -23.20
CA THR A 113 22.38 4.39 -23.13
C THR A 113 21.02 3.72 -23.32
N PRO A 114 20.87 2.78 -24.27
CA PRO A 114 19.58 2.19 -24.58
C PRO A 114 19.30 1.05 -23.59
N THR A 115 18.50 1.31 -22.56
CA THR A 115 17.82 0.25 -21.81
C THR A 115 16.51 -0.10 -22.51
N PRO A 116 16.22 -1.39 -22.79
CA PRO A 116 14.94 -1.80 -23.33
C PRO A 116 13.89 -1.81 -22.20
N THR A 117 12.67 -1.38 -22.53
CA THR A 117 11.40 -1.42 -21.73
C THR A 117 10.90 -0.16 -21.03
N SER A 118 11.30 1.05 -21.43
CA SER A 118 10.44 2.21 -21.17
C SER A 118 9.23 2.17 -22.12
N THR A 119 8.04 1.96 -21.55
CA THR A 119 6.76 2.19 -22.26
C THR A 119 6.86 3.55 -22.96
N PRO A 120 6.67 3.66 -24.28
CA PRO A 120 6.87 4.92 -25.01
C PRO A 120 6.04 6.01 -24.33
N SER A 121 6.72 6.97 -23.70
CA SER A 121 6.06 8.09 -23.05
C SER A 121 5.23 8.79 -24.13
N LEU A 122 3.94 8.88 -23.88
CA LEU A 122 2.99 9.37 -24.85
C LEU A 122 3.13 10.88 -24.94
N ILE A 123 3.79 11.37 -25.99
CA ILE A 123 3.84 12.80 -26.30
C ILE A 123 2.48 13.19 -26.89
N ILE A 124 1.60 13.71 -26.04
CA ILE A 124 0.37 14.40 -26.46
C ILE A 124 0.73 15.85 -26.74
N THR A 125 0.56 16.26 -27.99
CA THR A 125 0.78 17.64 -28.42
C THR A 125 -0.44 18.49 -28.09
N LYS A 126 -0.23 19.80 -27.89
CA LYS A 126 -1.28 20.80 -27.71
C LYS A 126 -2.37 20.73 -28.80
N GLU A 127 -2.00 20.42 -30.03
CA GLU A 127 -2.92 20.23 -31.16
C GLU A 127 -3.92 19.07 -30.92
N ILE A 128 -3.46 17.96 -30.33
CA ILE A 128 -4.31 16.81 -30.00
C ILE A 128 -5.27 17.16 -28.85
N LEU A 129 -4.78 17.87 -27.83
CA LEU A 129 -5.62 18.36 -26.73
C LEU A 129 -6.69 19.34 -27.23
N ASN A 130 -6.33 20.23 -28.16
CA ASN A 130 -7.26 21.17 -28.75
C ASN A 130 -8.33 20.44 -29.58
N THR A 131 -7.91 19.47 -30.40
CA THR A 131 -8.84 18.61 -31.16
C THR A 131 -9.77 17.84 -30.23
N PHE A 132 -9.25 17.28 -29.13
CA PHE A 132 -10.04 16.58 -28.12
C PHE A 132 -11.08 17.49 -27.48
N TYR A 133 -10.68 18.70 -27.08
CA TYR A 133 -11.57 19.69 -26.49
C TYR A 133 -12.67 20.09 -27.47
N GLU A 134 -12.33 20.53 -28.68
CA GLU A 134 -13.32 20.98 -29.67
C GLU A 134 -14.29 19.86 -30.06
N THR A 135 -13.81 18.62 -30.20
CA THR A 135 -14.65 17.46 -30.51
C THR A 135 -15.68 17.16 -29.40
N ASN A 136 -15.31 17.38 -28.13
CA ASN A 136 -16.14 17.01 -26.97
C ASN A 136 -16.67 18.23 -26.19
N LYS A 137 -16.54 19.44 -26.75
CA LYS A 137 -16.80 20.72 -26.09
C LYS A 137 -18.17 20.79 -25.43
N LYS A 138 -19.20 20.34 -26.15
CA LYS A 138 -20.58 20.29 -25.65
C LYS A 138 -20.69 19.43 -24.39
N LEU A 139 -20.17 18.21 -24.44
CA LEU A 139 -20.21 17.27 -23.32
C LEU A 139 -19.42 17.80 -22.11
N ILE A 140 -18.23 18.36 -22.34
CA ILE A 140 -17.40 18.91 -21.26
C ILE A 140 -18.12 20.09 -20.58
N LYS A 141 -18.86 20.92 -21.35
CA LYS A 141 -19.70 22.01 -20.80
C LYS A 141 -20.94 21.52 -20.06
N GLU A 142 -21.49 20.37 -20.46
CA GLU A 142 -22.63 19.75 -19.74
C GLU A 142 -22.16 19.13 -18.42
N LEU A 143 -20.96 18.55 -18.40
CA LEU A 143 -20.37 17.90 -17.21
C LEU A 143 -19.86 18.87 -16.15
N ALA A 144 -19.50 20.09 -16.53
CA ALA A 144 -18.98 21.09 -15.61
C ALA A 144 -19.57 22.48 -15.95
N SER A 145 -20.10 23.19 -14.95
CA SER A 145 -20.43 24.61 -15.10
C SER A 145 -19.23 25.38 -15.65
N ILE A 146 -19.42 26.56 -16.25
CA ILE A 146 -18.31 27.35 -16.82
C ILE A 146 -17.16 27.52 -15.82
N ASP A 147 -17.49 27.73 -14.54
CA ASP A 147 -16.49 27.83 -13.46
C ASP A 147 -15.88 26.45 -13.14
N GLY A 148 -16.68 25.39 -13.21
CA GLY A 148 -16.25 24.00 -13.07
C GLY A 148 -15.29 23.53 -14.17
N ILE A 149 -15.39 24.04 -15.41
CA ILE A 149 -14.54 23.61 -16.52
C ILE A 149 -13.09 24.08 -16.33
N LEU A 150 -12.93 25.31 -15.83
CA LEU A 150 -11.62 25.89 -15.55
C LEU A 150 -11.05 25.25 -14.29
N LYS A 151 -11.89 24.98 -13.28
CA LYS A 151 -11.50 24.17 -12.11
C LYS A 151 -10.98 22.80 -12.52
N PHE A 152 -11.73 22.14 -13.39
CA PHE A 152 -11.38 20.82 -13.89
C PHE A 152 -10.05 20.82 -14.63
N ALA A 153 -9.79 21.82 -15.47
CA ALA A 153 -8.52 21.96 -16.17
C ALA A 153 -7.36 22.17 -15.18
N VAL A 154 -7.54 22.98 -14.13
CA VAL A 154 -6.55 23.15 -13.05
C VAL A 154 -6.32 21.83 -12.32
N ASP A 155 -7.40 21.13 -11.97
CA ASP A 155 -7.38 19.83 -11.28
C ASP A 155 -6.77 18.70 -12.15
N SER A 156 -6.69 18.90 -13.48
CA SER A 156 -6.07 17.95 -14.40
C SER A 156 -4.53 18.06 -14.45
N GLN A 157 -3.96 19.07 -13.79
CA GLN A 157 -2.53 19.37 -13.79
C GLN A 157 -1.88 19.47 -15.18
N ASN A 158 -2.64 19.86 -16.22
CA ASN A 158 -2.15 20.02 -17.58
C ASN A 158 -2.23 21.49 -18.02
N LEU A 159 -1.08 22.18 -18.07
CA LEU A 159 -1.02 23.60 -18.41
C LEU A 159 -1.54 23.89 -19.83
N ASP A 160 -1.18 23.07 -20.82
CA ASP A 160 -1.66 23.25 -22.20
C ASP A 160 -3.18 23.19 -22.28
N PHE A 161 -3.80 22.30 -21.51
CA PHE A 161 -5.26 22.18 -21.46
C PHE A 161 -5.90 23.40 -20.78
N ILE A 162 -5.31 23.91 -19.69
CA ILE A 162 -5.77 25.15 -19.05
C ILE A 162 -5.71 26.32 -20.03
N GLU A 163 -4.61 26.44 -20.78
CA GLU A 163 -4.44 27.48 -21.79
C GLU A 163 -5.47 27.38 -22.91
N ILE A 164 -5.76 26.17 -23.40
CA ILE A 164 -6.81 25.95 -24.41
C ILE A 164 -8.17 26.39 -23.88
N ILE A 165 -8.55 25.96 -22.68
CA ILE A 165 -9.84 26.34 -22.07
C ILE A 165 -9.91 27.86 -21.90
N TYR A 166 -8.85 28.49 -21.38
CA TYR A 166 -8.79 29.93 -21.20
C TYR A 166 -8.95 30.69 -22.52
N GLN A 167 -8.20 30.29 -23.55
CA GLN A 167 -8.26 30.90 -24.88
C GLN A 167 -9.64 30.77 -25.53
N GLN A 168 -10.25 29.59 -25.44
CA GLN A 168 -11.52 29.30 -26.12
C GLN A 168 -12.73 29.91 -25.40
N GLU A 169 -12.72 29.96 -24.07
CA GLU A 169 -13.92 30.27 -23.29
C GLU A 169 -13.88 31.64 -22.59
N PHE A 170 -12.70 32.19 -22.34
CA PHE A 170 -12.53 33.36 -21.48
C PHE A 170 -11.90 34.58 -22.17
N ILE A 171 -10.95 34.42 -23.09
CA ILE A 171 -10.28 35.58 -23.73
C ILE A 171 -11.27 36.51 -24.45
N ASN A 172 -12.32 35.95 -25.07
CA ASN A 172 -13.29 36.74 -25.84
C ASN A 172 -14.45 37.32 -25.00
N LYS A 173 -14.53 36.97 -23.72
CA LYS A 173 -15.52 37.54 -22.81
C LYS A 173 -14.76 38.54 -21.94
N GLU A 174 -15.08 39.83 -22.03
CA GLU A 174 -14.52 40.87 -21.15
C GLU A 174 -14.91 40.60 -19.67
N PHE A 175 -14.26 39.61 -19.04
CA PHE A 175 -14.34 39.38 -17.62
C PHE A 175 -13.43 40.40 -16.95
N LYS A 176 -13.98 41.58 -16.65
CA LYS A 176 -13.38 42.48 -15.67
C LYS A 176 -13.57 41.85 -14.29
N LEU A 177 -12.59 41.07 -13.86
CA LEU A 177 -12.56 40.50 -12.52
C LEU A 177 -12.35 41.63 -11.52
N GLU A 178 -13.43 42.06 -10.85
CA GLU A 178 -13.32 42.99 -9.75
C GLU A 178 -12.50 42.35 -8.61
N LYS A 179 -11.47 43.05 -8.15
CA LYS A 179 -10.41 42.50 -7.29
C LYS A 179 -10.90 41.86 -5.99
N THR A 180 -12.02 42.31 -5.44
CA THR A 180 -12.41 41.97 -4.06
C THR A 180 -13.47 40.86 -3.95
N ASN A 181 -14.08 40.42 -5.05
CA ASN A 181 -15.09 39.35 -5.05
C ASN A 181 -14.99 38.47 -6.31
N ASN A 182 -13.76 38.07 -6.64
CA ASN A 182 -13.54 37.21 -7.80
C ASN A 182 -14.16 35.81 -7.55
N PRO A 183 -15.20 35.40 -8.31
CA PRO A 183 -15.85 34.10 -8.11
C PRO A 183 -14.88 32.93 -8.35
N PHE A 184 -13.74 33.17 -8.99
CA PHE A 184 -12.73 32.17 -9.32
C PHE A 184 -11.62 32.01 -8.28
N ASN A 185 -11.73 32.62 -7.10
CA ASN A 185 -10.72 32.48 -6.04
C ASN A 185 -10.43 31.01 -5.67
N PHE A 186 -11.41 30.12 -5.80
CA PHE A 186 -11.22 28.68 -5.58
C PHE A 186 -10.21 28.02 -6.56
N LEU A 187 -9.94 28.64 -7.72
CA LEU A 187 -8.96 28.11 -8.69
C LEU A 187 -7.54 28.17 -8.14
N MET A 188 -7.23 29.24 -7.37
CA MET A 188 -5.93 29.38 -6.75
C MET A 188 -5.73 28.30 -5.68
N ASP A 189 -6.75 28.03 -4.86
CA ASP A 189 -6.73 26.93 -3.88
C ASP A 189 -6.53 25.57 -4.55
N SER A 190 -7.23 25.31 -5.66
CA SER A 190 -7.06 24.09 -6.47
C SER A 190 -5.64 23.98 -7.04
N ALA A 191 -5.10 25.04 -7.65
CA ALA A 191 -3.75 25.06 -8.23
C ALA A 191 -2.67 24.78 -7.17
N ILE A 192 -2.83 25.39 -5.99
CA ILE A 192 -1.95 25.20 -4.85
C ILE A 192 -2.02 23.76 -4.34
N LYS A 193 -3.23 23.23 -4.11
CA LYS A 193 -3.43 21.86 -3.65
C LYS A 193 -2.75 20.83 -4.57
N ASN A 194 -2.71 21.12 -5.86
CA ASN A 194 -2.09 20.27 -6.88
C ASN A 194 -0.56 20.42 -6.99
N GLY A 195 0.01 21.52 -6.48
CA GLY A 195 1.46 21.65 -6.34
C GLY A 195 2.24 21.91 -7.64
N ASN A 196 1.58 22.23 -8.75
CA ASN A 196 2.25 22.54 -10.01
C ASN A 196 2.55 24.05 -10.10
N LEU A 197 3.83 24.42 -9.97
CA LEU A 197 4.26 25.82 -9.95
C LEU A 197 3.86 26.59 -11.21
N GLU A 198 3.96 25.99 -12.39
CA GLU A 198 3.64 26.68 -13.65
C GLU A 198 2.14 27.00 -13.74
N ILE A 199 1.29 26.10 -13.24
CA ILE A 199 -0.16 26.35 -13.14
C ILE A 199 -0.45 27.45 -12.13
N ILE A 200 0.22 27.46 -10.97
CA ILE A 200 0.08 28.54 -9.98
C ILE A 200 0.51 29.89 -10.59
N LYS A 201 1.62 29.93 -11.32
CA LYS A 201 2.07 31.12 -12.06
C LYS A 201 1.04 31.56 -13.10
N PHE A 202 0.46 30.63 -13.85
CA PHE A 202 -0.59 30.93 -14.83
C PHE A 202 -1.85 31.51 -14.18
N VAL A 203 -2.36 30.87 -13.12
CA VAL A 203 -3.55 31.34 -12.39
C VAL A 203 -3.31 32.72 -11.77
N HIS A 204 -2.12 32.96 -11.20
CA HIS A 204 -1.79 34.26 -10.61
C HIS A 204 -1.60 35.36 -11.67
N ASN A 205 -0.70 35.12 -12.64
CA ASN A 205 -0.23 36.16 -13.55
C ASN A 205 -1.14 36.34 -14.77
N THR A 206 -1.66 35.24 -15.34
CA THR A 206 -2.47 35.27 -16.56
C THR A 206 -3.95 35.48 -16.24
N LEU A 207 -4.49 34.79 -15.24
CA LEU A 207 -5.90 34.97 -14.85
C LEU A 207 -6.11 36.16 -13.90
N GLY A 208 -5.04 36.72 -13.33
CA GLY A 208 -5.13 37.86 -12.39
C GLY A 208 -5.84 37.51 -11.07
N ILE A 209 -5.81 36.23 -10.66
CA ILE A 209 -6.46 35.78 -9.43
C ILE A 209 -5.47 35.95 -8.27
N GLU A 210 -5.81 36.84 -7.32
CA GLU A 210 -5.00 37.08 -6.12
C GLU A 210 -5.23 36.01 -5.04
N PHE A 211 -4.28 35.88 -4.11
CA PHE A 211 -4.41 35.02 -2.94
C PHE A 211 -5.29 35.71 -1.88
N VAL A 212 -6.55 35.27 -1.77
CA VAL A 212 -7.55 35.86 -0.86
C VAL A 212 -7.11 35.78 0.59
N ASP A 213 -6.81 34.56 1.04
CA ASP A 213 -6.35 34.29 2.40
C ASP A 213 -4.89 33.86 2.35
N ARG A 214 -4.03 34.84 2.53
CA ARG A 214 -2.59 34.67 2.40
C ARG A 214 -2.02 33.73 3.47
N GLU A 215 -2.53 33.81 4.69
CA GLU A 215 -2.08 32.95 5.78
C GLU A 215 -2.53 31.50 5.57
N LYS A 216 -3.82 31.30 5.27
CA LYS A 216 -4.36 29.97 4.93
C LYS A 216 -3.69 29.35 3.74
N THR A 217 -3.35 30.13 2.71
CA THR A 217 -2.60 29.66 1.55
C THR A 217 -1.26 29.04 1.95
N ILE A 218 -0.46 29.76 2.74
CA ILE A 218 0.84 29.24 3.18
C ILE A 218 0.65 28.04 4.09
N ASN A 219 -0.30 28.10 5.02
CA ASN A 219 -0.58 26.98 5.93
C ASN A 219 -1.03 25.73 5.16
N ASN A 220 -1.82 25.88 4.08
CA ASN A 220 -2.22 24.77 3.21
C ASN A 220 -1.04 24.16 2.45
N ILE A 221 -0.14 25.00 1.88
CA ILE A 221 1.09 24.53 1.20
C ILE A 221 2.02 23.81 2.17
N ILE A 222 2.07 24.32 3.41
CA ILE A 222 2.89 23.72 4.45
C ILE A 222 2.27 22.38 4.84
N ALA A 223 0.98 22.35 5.18
CA ALA A 223 0.24 21.17 5.61
C ALA A 223 0.21 20.01 4.62
N SER A 224 0.39 20.27 3.32
CA SER A 224 0.32 19.25 2.26
C SER A 224 1.64 18.45 2.06
N THR A 225 2.40 18.20 3.12
CA THR A 225 3.81 17.75 3.06
C THR A 225 4.11 16.50 2.25
N THR A 226 3.14 15.63 2.02
CA THR A 226 3.38 14.36 1.32
C THR A 226 2.94 14.38 -0.14
N THR A 227 2.20 15.40 -0.60
CA THR A 227 1.56 15.37 -1.93
C THR A 227 2.11 16.41 -2.92
N ILE A 228 2.70 17.51 -2.46
CA ILE A 228 3.20 18.57 -3.35
C ILE A 228 4.68 18.37 -3.69
N ASN A 229 4.92 17.73 -4.84
CA ASN A 229 6.22 17.77 -5.50
C ASN A 229 6.51 19.22 -5.93
N ASN A 230 7.60 19.83 -5.46
CA ASN A 230 8.00 21.25 -5.64
C ASN A 230 7.56 22.25 -4.55
N LYS A 231 7.16 21.81 -3.35
CA LYS A 231 6.79 22.68 -2.21
C LYS A 231 7.75 23.86 -1.98
N ASN A 232 9.07 23.61 -1.94
CA ASN A 232 10.07 24.65 -1.74
C ASN A 232 10.09 25.69 -2.87
N LYS A 233 9.87 25.28 -4.13
CA LYS A 233 9.83 26.22 -5.26
C LYS A 233 8.60 27.11 -5.21
N ILE A 234 7.45 26.58 -4.80
CA ILE A 234 6.22 27.37 -4.63
C ILE A 234 6.39 28.40 -3.51
N ILE A 235 6.95 28.01 -2.37
CA ILE A 235 7.19 28.95 -1.27
C ILE A 235 8.22 30.01 -1.67
N LYS A 236 9.28 29.65 -2.41
CA LYS A 236 10.21 30.62 -3.00
C LYS A 236 9.48 31.60 -3.93
N TYR A 237 8.62 31.11 -4.81
CA TYR A 237 7.82 31.95 -5.70
C TYR A 237 6.96 32.95 -4.91
N LEU A 238 6.22 32.48 -3.90
CA LEU A 238 5.41 33.35 -3.05
C LEU A 238 6.26 34.41 -2.34
N LEU A 239 7.31 34.00 -1.63
CA LEU A 239 8.11 34.90 -0.78
C LEU A 239 9.04 35.83 -1.57
N ASN A 240 9.52 35.40 -2.73
CA ASN A 240 10.57 36.11 -3.48
C ASN A 240 10.01 36.82 -4.72
N GLU A 241 9.19 36.15 -5.53
CA GLU A 241 8.69 36.72 -6.79
C GLU A 241 7.43 37.57 -6.55
N ILE A 242 6.49 37.12 -5.70
CA ILE A 242 5.25 37.86 -5.41
C ILE A 242 5.41 38.80 -4.20
N ASN A 243 6.54 38.73 -3.49
CA ASN A 243 6.81 39.47 -2.25
C ASN A 243 5.68 39.29 -1.21
N PHE A 244 5.25 38.05 -1.05
CA PHE A 244 4.11 37.69 -0.22
C PHE A 244 4.38 37.98 1.26
N LYS A 245 3.72 39.01 1.78
CA LYS A 245 3.69 39.32 3.22
C LYS A 245 2.41 38.71 3.83
N PRO A 246 2.52 37.73 4.73
CA PRO A 246 1.42 37.23 5.54
C PRO A 246 0.90 38.38 6.38
N ILE A 247 -0.39 38.66 6.25
CA ILE A 247 -1.07 39.56 7.18
C ILE A 247 -1.22 38.74 8.46
N LYS A 248 -0.77 39.27 9.60
CA LYS A 248 -1.09 38.66 10.90
C LYS A 248 -2.60 38.72 11.05
N SER A 249 -3.31 37.66 10.70
CA SER A 249 -4.70 37.57 11.09
C SER A 249 -4.76 37.44 12.61
N GLU A 250 -5.71 38.14 13.23
CA GLU A 250 -6.18 37.73 14.55
C GLU A 250 -6.63 36.27 14.38
N ARG A 251 -5.93 35.33 15.02
CA ARG A 251 -6.22 33.91 14.86
C ARG A 251 -7.70 33.69 15.13
N ASP A 252 -8.42 33.18 14.13
CA ASP A 252 -9.72 32.59 14.37
C ASP A 252 -9.49 31.30 15.15
N ASP A 253 -9.77 31.35 16.46
CA ASP A 253 -9.61 30.22 17.38
C ASP A 253 -10.41 28.98 16.94
N ASN A 254 -11.32 29.12 15.96
CA ASN A 254 -12.08 28.01 15.38
C ASN A 254 -11.34 27.20 14.34
N TYR A 255 -10.13 27.57 13.89
CA TYR A 255 -9.39 26.79 12.90
C TYR A 255 -8.56 25.66 13.58
N PRO A 256 -8.95 24.38 13.46
CA PRO A 256 -8.35 23.28 14.21
C PRO A 256 -7.12 22.75 13.49
N TYR A 257 -6.10 23.59 13.31
CA TYR A 257 -4.78 23.07 12.94
C TYR A 257 -4.11 22.57 14.21
N ASP A 258 -3.92 21.24 14.31
CA ASP A 258 -3.06 20.66 15.33
C ASP A 258 -1.67 21.31 15.16
N PRO A 259 -1.20 22.12 16.14
CA PRO A 259 0.10 22.77 16.05
C PRO A 259 1.23 21.76 15.80
N LYS A 260 1.03 20.46 16.10
CA LYS A 260 1.99 19.39 15.81
C LYS A 260 2.14 19.08 14.32
N SER A 261 1.07 19.07 13.52
CA SER A 261 1.16 18.77 12.09
C SER A 261 1.86 19.90 11.36
N LEU A 262 1.37 21.13 11.57
CA LEU A 262 1.93 22.35 10.98
C LEU A 262 3.44 22.47 11.24
N PHE A 263 3.87 22.14 12.47
CA PHE A 263 5.28 22.21 12.87
C PHE A 263 6.16 21.14 12.20
N THR A 264 5.68 19.91 12.08
CA THR A 264 6.37 18.84 11.32
C THR A 264 6.57 19.27 9.87
N ASP A 265 5.58 19.98 9.35
CA ASP A 265 5.55 20.40 7.97
C ASP A 265 6.48 21.57 7.62
N PHE A 266 6.80 22.40 8.61
CA PHE A 266 7.83 23.43 8.51
C PHE A 266 9.25 22.84 8.46
N PHE A 267 9.50 21.69 9.09
CA PHE A 267 10.83 21.07 9.11
C PHE A 267 11.27 20.47 7.78
N ASN A 268 10.31 20.12 6.92
CA ASN A 268 10.60 19.61 5.58
C ASN A 268 10.94 20.71 4.57
N LEU A 269 11.00 21.97 5.00
CA LEU A 269 11.41 23.10 4.17
C LEU A 269 12.92 23.24 4.09
N GLU A 270 13.40 23.82 2.99
CA GLU A 270 14.77 24.34 2.96
C GLU A 270 14.99 25.36 4.09
N SER A 271 16.15 25.28 4.75
CA SER A 271 16.47 26.13 5.91
C SER A 271 16.34 27.63 5.65
N SER A 272 16.76 28.09 4.46
CA SER A 272 16.63 29.49 4.06
C SER A 272 15.16 29.96 4.00
N LEU A 273 14.25 29.08 3.57
CA LEU A 273 12.82 29.34 3.54
C LEU A 273 12.20 29.33 4.93
N PHE A 274 12.57 28.33 5.75
CA PHE A 274 12.12 28.27 7.14
C PHE A 274 12.49 29.54 7.90
N LYS A 275 13.76 29.96 7.81
CA LYS A 275 14.26 31.19 8.44
C LYS A 275 13.45 32.40 7.98
N LYS A 276 13.23 32.54 6.67
CA LYS A 276 12.46 33.66 6.12
C LYS A 276 11.00 33.67 6.60
N LEU A 277 10.34 32.51 6.65
CA LEU A 277 8.96 32.38 7.18
C LEU A 277 8.89 32.72 8.68
N PHE A 278 9.91 32.31 9.44
CA PHE A 278 10.03 32.63 10.87
C PHE A 278 10.22 34.14 11.09
N GLU A 279 11.14 34.77 10.35
CA GLU A 279 11.41 36.21 10.43
C GLU A 279 10.19 37.07 10.09
N ILE A 280 9.35 36.60 9.17
CA ILE A 280 8.11 37.30 8.79
C ILE A 280 6.99 37.07 9.84
N GLY A 281 7.20 36.20 10.84
CA GLY A 281 6.31 36.03 11.99
C GLY A 281 5.13 35.09 11.77
N LEU A 282 5.12 34.30 10.69
CA LEU A 282 4.12 33.25 10.45
C LEU A 282 4.18 32.15 11.50
N ILE A 283 5.37 31.87 12.03
CA ILE A 283 5.59 30.86 13.06
C ILE A 283 5.47 31.55 14.43
N SER A 284 4.25 31.94 14.79
CA SER A 284 3.95 32.45 16.13
C SER A 284 3.58 31.27 17.06
N ILE A 285 4.37 31.08 18.12
CA ILE A 285 4.04 30.10 19.16
C ILE A 285 2.69 30.53 19.76
N PRO A 286 1.66 29.66 19.83
CA PRO A 286 0.39 30.02 20.46
C PRO A 286 0.65 30.47 21.90
N THR A 287 0.53 31.77 22.14
CA THR A 287 0.39 32.32 23.49
C THR A 287 -1.08 32.15 23.83
N ASN A 288 -1.37 31.29 24.81
CA ASN A 288 -2.73 30.97 25.21
C ASN A 288 -3.37 32.24 25.79
N ASN A 289 -4.13 32.96 24.97
CA ASN A 289 -4.84 34.18 25.34
C ASN A 289 -6.34 33.88 25.45
N ASN A 290 -6.70 32.77 26.10
CA ASN A 290 -8.07 32.55 26.58
C ASN A 290 -8.29 33.34 27.87
N ASN A 291 -8.34 34.67 27.75
CA ASN A 291 -8.96 35.55 28.73
C ASN A 291 -9.95 36.42 27.96
N ASN A 292 -11.10 35.86 27.61
CA ASN A 292 -12.27 36.66 27.29
C ASN A 292 -13.50 36.06 27.95
N ASN A 293 -13.99 36.83 28.92
CA ASN A 293 -15.40 37.17 29.10
C ASN A 293 -16.38 36.03 29.30
N ASN A 294 -16.47 35.59 30.56
CA ASN A 294 -17.76 35.35 31.20
C ASN A 294 -17.57 35.51 32.72
N ASN A 295 -17.88 36.70 33.25
CA ASN A 295 -18.70 36.87 34.45
C ASN A 295 -18.81 38.36 34.79
N ASN A 296 -20.01 38.89 34.53
CA ASN A 296 -20.49 40.08 35.20
C ASN A 296 -20.69 39.77 36.69
N ASN A 297 -20.35 40.77 37.50
CA ASN A 297 -20.72 41.04 38.89
C ASN A 297 -19.79 40.51 40.00
N ASN A 298 -19.09 41.50 40.59
CA ASN A 298 -18.74 41.69 41.99
C ASN A 298 -18.03 40.54 42.72
N ASP A 299 -16.70 40.62 42.85
CA ASP A 299 -16.09 41.18 44.06
C ASP A 299 -14.56 41.24 43.93
N ASN A 300 -13.99 42.21 44.64
CA ASN A 300 -12.57 42.56 44.64
C ASN A 300 -11.65 41.41 45.10
N ASN A 301 -10.41 41.46 44.59
CA ASN A 301 -9.26 40.63 44.95
C ASN A 301 -9.35 39.15 44.54
N ASN A 302 -8.84 38.83 43.35
CA ASN A 302 -8.32 37.51 43.08
C ASN A 302 -6.89 37.56 42.52
N ASN A 303 -6.03 36.89 43.27
CA ASN A 303 -4.63 36.62 43.01
C ASN A 303 -4.42 36.01 41.61
N PHE A 304 -3.38 36.50 40.95
CA PHE A 304 -2.76 35.86 39.78
C PHE A 304 -2.14 34.52 40.21
N ILE A 305 -2.96 33.46 40.30
CA ILE A 305 -2.44 32.09 40.28
C ILE A 305 -2.08 31.80 38.83
N ILE A 306 -0.80 32.02 38.48
CA ILE A 306 -0.22 31.46 37.26
C ILE A 306 -0.27 29.95 37.42
N ASN A 307 -1.31 29.34 36.85
CA ASN A 307 -1.56 27.92 36.95
C ASN A 307 -0.32 27.10 36.53
N LYS A 308 0.04 26.16 37.42
CA LYS A 308 0.94 25.00 37.29
C LYS A 308 0.90 24.34 35.89
N SER A 309 -0.20 24.49 35.16
CA SER A 309 -0.42 23.97 33.81
C SER A 309 0.47 24.56 32.72
N SER A 310 1.02 25.77 32.88
CA SER A 310 1.79 26.43 31.81
C SER A 310 3.20 25.84 31.63
N HIS A 311 3.88 25.49 32.72
CA HIS A 311 5.20 24.83 32.68
C HIS A 311 5.08 23.38 32.20
N ASP A 312 4.12 22.62 32.74
CA ASP A 312 3.85 21.25 32.28
C ASP A 312 3.43 21.23 30.80
N LEU A 313 2.70 22.23 30.32
CA LEU A 313 2.36 22.37 28.91
C LEU A 313 3.58 22.71 28.04
N ILE A 314 4.51 23.56 28.51
CA ILE A 314 5.75 23.89 27.78
C ILE A 314 6.67 22.68 27.73
N ILE A 315 6.86 21.98 28.85
CA ILE A 315 7.64 20.73 28.93
C ILE A 315 6.97 19.65 28.08
N SER A 316 5.67 19.45 28.20
CA SER A 316 4.92 18.50 27.36
C SER A 316 5.03 18.85 25.87
N LYS A 317 4.95 20.13 25.48
CA LYS A 317 5.16 20.57 24.10
C LYS A 317 6.60 20.36 23.64
N LEU A 318 7.59 20.59 24.49
CA LEU A 318 9.01 20.34 24.20
C LEU A 318 9.30 18.84 24.05
N CYS A 319 8.87 18.02 25.01
CA CYS A 319 8.94 16.56 24.96
C CYS A 319 8.19 16.03 23.74
N THR A 320 7.02 16.57 23.41
CA THR A 320 6.30 16.23 22.18
C THR A 320 7.10 16.60 20.93
N ARG A 321 7.75 17.77 20.90
CA ARG A 321 8.61 18.20 19.77
C ARG A 321 9.80 17.28 19.58
N ILE A 322 10.50 16.97 20.65
CA ILE A 322 11.64 16.05 20.61
C ILE A 322 11.14 14.64 20.23
N ARG A 323 9.99 14.20 20.74
CA ARG A 323 9.37 12.91 20.39
C ARG A 323 9.00 12.84 18.92
N LEU A 324 8.37 13.87 18.37
CA LEU A 324 7.97 13.93 16.95
C LEU A 324 9.20 13.97 16.04
N TYR A 325 10.20 14.77 16.37
CA TYR A 325 11.44 14.82 15.59
C TYR A 325 12.20 13.50 15.64
N SER A 326 12.20 12.84 16.79
CA SER A 326 12.84 11.54 16.93
C SER A 326 12.04 10.45 16.22
N LYS A 327 10.70 10.49 16.23
CA LYS A 327 9.85 9.66 15.36
C LYS A 327 10.10 9.93 13.88
N TYR A 328 10.33 11.19 13.50
CA TYR A 328 10.69 11.56 12.14
C TYR A 328 12.05 10.97 11.75
N LEU A 329 13.08 11.12 12.60
CA LEU A 329 14.38 10.48 12.41
C LEU A 329 14.27 8.94 12.32
N ILE A 330 13.47 8.32 13.19
CA ILE A 330 13.20 6.87 13.17
C ILE A 330 12.51 6.42 11.87
N ASN A 331 11.42 7.08 11.49
CA ASN A 331 10.62 6.69 10.32
C ASN A 331 11.34 6.99 9.00
N TYR A 332 12.21 7.99 8.98
CA TYR A 332 13.00 8.37 7.81
C TYR A 332 14.20 7.42 7.61
N ASN A 333 14.77 6.89 8.70
CA ASN A 333 15.79 5.83 8.68
C ASN A 333 15.29 4.48 8.12
N ASN A 334 13.97 4.31 7.93
CA ASN A 334 13.40 3.16 7.20
C ASN A 334 13.60 3.23 5.66
N GLY A 335 14.43 4.17 5.17
CA GLY A 335 15.29 3.89 4.01
C GLY A 335 14.89 4.50 2.68
N LYS A 336 14.51 5.79 2.59
CA LYS A 336 14.31 6.41 1.25
C LYS A 336 14.95 7.75 0.94
N ASP A 337 15.49 8.52 1.87
CA ASP A 337 16.22 9.75 1.52
C ASP A 337 17.30 10.07 2.57
N PHE A 338 18.38 10.77 2.19
CA PHE A 338 19.45 11.22 3.08
C PHE A 338 19.09 12.60 3.64
N ILE A 339 19.16 12.83 4.96
CA ILE A 339 19.03 14.19 5.52
C ILE A 339 20.37 14.89 5.34
N PRO A 340 20.48 15.99 4.56
CA PRO A 340 21.72 16.75 4.51
C PRO A 340 22.11 17.20 5.91
N PHE A 341 23.37 17.02 6.30
CA PHE A 341 23.91 17.40 7.61
C PHE A 341 23.47 18.81 8.07
N ASN A 342 23.40 19.75 7.13
CA ASN A 342 22.91 21.11 7.40
C ASN A 342 21.48 21.14 7.97
N ASN A 343 20.58 20.24 7.61
CA ASN A 343 19.22 20.21 8.16
C ASN A 343 19.23 19.74 9.62
N VAL A 344 20.08 18.76 9.96
CA VAL A 344 20.30 18.34 11.35
C VAL A 344 20.92 19.49 12.14
N LEU A 345 21.99 20.10 11.64
CA LEU A 345 22.64 21.24 12.31
C LEU A 345 21.69 22.42 12.48
N ASN A 346 20.89 22.74 11.47
CA ASN A 346 19.88 23.80 11.54
C ASN A 346 18.79 23.45 12.55
N PHE A 347 18.36 22.19 12.65
CA PHE A 347 17.46 21.75 13.70
C PHE A 347 18.07 22.00 15.08
N PHE A 348 19.35 21.68 15.29
CA PHE A 348 20.02 21.92 16.56
C PHE A 348 20.18 23.40 16.86
N GLN A 349 20.60 24.21 15.90
CA GLN A 349 20.69 25.65 16.06
C GLN A 349 19.31 26.25 16.37
N ASN A 350 18.27 25.82 15.67
CA ASN A 350 16.89 26.28 15.92
C ASN A 350 16.36 25.78 17.26
N THR A 351 16.70 24.57 17.69
CA THR A 351 16.32 24.02 18.99
C THR A 351 17.04 24.76 20.11
N ILE A 352 18.35 24.99 19.98
CA ILE A 352 19.14 25.79 20.93
C ILE A 352 18.61 27.22 20.98
N LEU A 353 18.32 27.85 19.84
CA LEU A 353 17.77 29.20 19.75
C LEU A 353 16.36 29.27 20.37
N PHE A 354 15.53 28.25 20.11
CA PHE A 354 14.20 28.14 20.70
C PHE A 354 14.30 27.99 22.23
N LEU A 355 15.20 27.13 22.71
CA LEU A 355 15.46 26.92 24.13
C LEU A 355 16.03 28.17 24.80
N SER A 356 16.95 28.89 24.13
CA SER A 356 17.48 30.17 24.64
C SER A 356 16.40 31.25 24.68
N THR A 357 15.47 31.24 23.71
CA THR A 357 14.33 32.16 23.66
C THR A 357 13.31 31.83 24.76
N ILE A 358 13.04 30.55 25.03
CA ILE A 358 12.23 30.16 26.20
C ILE A 358 12.90 30.66 27.48
N LYS A 359 14.20 30.40 27.64
CA LYS A 359 14.96 30.84 28.81
C LYS A 359 14.91 32.36 28.98
N SER A 360 15.13 33.13 27.92
CA SER A 360 15.12 34.59 28.00
C SER A 360 13.73 35.16 28.23
N LYS A 361 12.68 34.55 27.66
CA LYS A 361 11.32 35.10 27.67
C LYS A 361 10.51 34.67 28.90
N TYR A 362 10.83 33.53 29.50
CA TYR A 362 10.06 32.98 30.64
C TYR A 362 10.85 32.92 31.95
N CYS A 363 12.18 32.76 31.93
CA CYS A 363 12.96 32.78 33.18
C CYS A 363 13.26 34.21 33.70
N GLN A 364 13.19 35.25 32.85
CA GLN A 364 13.34 36.65 33.30
C GLN A 364 12.13 37.17 34.09
N PRO A 365 10.88 36.95 33.65
CA PRO A 365 9.71 37.28 34.45
C PRO A 365 9.70 36.58 35.82
N LEU A 366 10.20 35.35 35.93
CA LEU A 366 10.33 34.64 37.21
C LEU A 366 11.27 35.34 38.21
N LYS A 367 12.38 35.94 37.74
CA LYS A 367 13.24 36.78 38.60
C LYS A 367 12.54 38.05 39.07
N ASN A 368 11.60 38.57 38.30
CA ASN A 368 10.80 39.74 38.67
C ASN A 368 9.63 39.38 39.59
N ILE A 369 9.03 38.19 39.42
CA ILE A 369 8.00 37.66 40.31
C ILE A 369 8.59 37.32 41.69
N ASN A 370 9.79 36.72 41.77
CA ASN A 370 10.47 36.54 43.05
C ASN A 370 10.83 37.86 43.75
N LYS A 371 11.10 38.93 42.99
CA LYS A 371 11.26 40.28 43.54
C LYS A 371 9.94 40.89 44.05
N LEU A 372 8.81 40.51 43.45
CA LEU A 372 7.48 40.98 43.84
C LEU A 372 6.90 40.16 45.01
N LEU A 373 7.20 38.86 45.08
CA LEU A 373 6.81 37.98 46.20
C LEU A 373 7.58 38.32 47.49
N GLN A 374 8.82 38.81 47.38
CA GLN A 374 9.53 39.42 48.53
C GLN A 374 8.87 40.70 49.07
N GLN A 375 7.81 41.22 48.43
CA GLN A 375 7.06 42.39 48.90
C GLN A 375 5.67 42.07 49.46
N GLN A 376 5.28 40.79 49.57
CA GLN A 376 4.01 40.41 50.19
C GLN A 376 4.23 39.35 51.28
N ASP A 377 4.43 39.81 52.51
CA ASP A 377 4.34 38.97 53.70
C ASP A 377 2.86 38.72 54.03
N GLN A 378 2.35 37.52 53.72
CA GLN A 378 1.37 36.73 54.51
C GLN A 378 0.71 35.60 53.68
N GLN A 379 1.45 34.54 53.34
CA GLN A 379 0.90 33.19 53.04
C GLN A 379 2.00 32.09 53.08
N GLN A 380 2.69 31.97 54.23
CA GLN A 380 4.01 31.31 54.30
C GLN A 380 4.10 29.77 54.16
N GLU A 381 3.01 28.99 54.12
CA GLU A 381 3.15 27.51 54.10
C GLU A 381 2.89 26.85 52.72
N GLU A 382 1.87 27.27 51.96
CA GLU A 382 1.69 26.77 50.58
C GLU A 382 2.73 27.35 49.62
N ASP A 383 3.15 28.60 49.86
CA ASP A 383 4.17 29.27 49.06
C ASP A 383 5.54 28.62 49.22
N GLN A 384 5.93 28.20 50.43
CA GLN A 384 7.20 27.49 50.65
C GLN A 384 7.24 26.12 49.95
N GLN A 385 6.12 25.41 49.90
CA GLN A 385 6.07 24.11 49.24
C GLN A 385 6.07 24.26 47.71
N ASN A 386 5.33 25.23 47.17
CA ASN A 386 5.36 25.56 45.75
C ASN A 386 6.74 26.10 45.33
N GLU A 387 7.36 26.98 46.12
CA GLU A 387 8.71 27.49 45.87
C GLU A 387 9.74 26.35 45.86
N LYS A 388 9.62 25.38 46.79
CA LYS A 388 10.50 24.19 46.80
C LYS A 388 10.31 23.31 45.55
N TYR A 389 9.09 23.13 45.06
CA TYR A 389 8.82 22.40 43.82
C TYR A 389 9.31 23.15 42.58
N GLU A 390 9.12 24.47 42.53
CA GLU A 390 9.61 25.32 41.45
C GLU A 390 11.13 25.37 41.42
N GLN A 391 11.79 25.55 42.57
CA GLN A 391 13.24 25.48 42.68
C GLN A 391 13.77 24.10 42.25
N GLN A 392 13.08 23.00 42.59
CA GLN A 392 13.45 21.66 42.10
C GLN A 392 13.27 21.50 40.60
N ALA A 393 12.18 22.03 40.02
CA ALA A 393 11.94 21.98 38.58
C ALA A 393 12.94 22.87 37.83
N GLU A 394 13.19 24.09 38.29
CA GLU A 394 14.19 25.00 37.73
C GLU A 394 15.60 24.42 37.87
N PHE A 395 15.93 23.80 39.01
CA PHE A 395 17.21 23.11 39.18
C PHE A 395 17.36 21.92 38.23
N LYS A 396 16.32 21.08 38.07
CA LYS A 396 16.32 19.97 37.11
C LYS A 396 16.46 20.47 35.67
N ILE A 397 15.72 21.51 35.30
CA ILE A 397 15.76 22.11 33.96
C ILE A 397 17.12 22.77 33.72
N THR A 398 17.64 23.52 34.69
CA THR A 398 18.94 24.20 34.58
C THR A 398 20.10 23.22 34.52
N ASN A 399 20.07 22.15 35.32
CA ASN A 399 21.04 21.07 35.24
C ASN A 399 20.93 20.34 33.90
N LEU A 400 19.71 20.03 33.45
CA LEU A 400 19.50 19.45 32.12
C LEU A 400 20.11 20.35 31.05
N PHE A 401 19.84 21.65 31.08
CA PHE A 401 20.42 22.62 30.13
C PHE A 401 21.94 22.73 30.22
N SER A 402 22.49 22.75 31.43
CA SER A 402 23.93 22.82 31.66
C SER A 402 24.61 21.57 31.13
N ASN A 403 24.03 20.40 31.38
CA ASN A 403 24.52 19.11 30.89
C ASN A 403 24.41 19.03 29.37
N ILE A 404 23.27 19.39 28.78
CA ILE A 404 23.09 19.43 27.32
C ILE A 404 24.12 20.35 26.68
N LYS A 405 24.27 21.57 27.22
CA LYS A 405 25.21 22.55 26.68
C LYS A 405 26.65 22.08 26.83
N SER A 406 27.02 21.49 27.97
CA SER A 406 28.38 20.99 28.18
C SER A 406 28.68 19.79 27.28
N VAL A 407 27.75 18.84 27.15
CA VAL A 407 27.91 17.66 26.30
C VAL A 407 28.06 18.06 24.83
N ILE A 408 27.14 18.89 24.31
CA ILE A 408 27.21 19.34 22.91
C ILE A 408 28.44 20.20 22.70
N SER A 409 28.71 21.19 23.57
CA SER A 409 29.85 22.08 23.39
C SER A 409 31.17 21.34 23.49
N ASN A 410 31.34 20.43 24.44
CA ASN A 410 32.60 19.71 24.62
C ASN A 410 32.83 18.68 23.50
N LYS A 411 31.80 17.91 23.11
CA LYS A 411 31.94 16.89 22.07
C LYS A 411 32.02 17.47 20.66
N VAL A 412 31.25 18.52 20.35
CA VAL A 412 31.38 19.21 19.05
C VAL A 412 32.73 19.89 18.95
N LYS A 413 33.21 20.54 20.03
CA LYS A 413 34.52 21.17 20.04
C LYS A 413 35.64 20.14 19.88
N SER A 414 35.56 18.98 20.54
CA SER A 414 36.54 17.91 20.32
C SER A 414 36.52 17.36 18.89
N ILE A 415 35.36 17.25 18.24
CA ILE A 415 35.30 16.81 16.82
C ILE A 415 35.89 17.87 15.89
N VAL A 416 35.68 19.15 16.18
CA VAL A 416 36.27 20.25 15.38
C VAL A 416 37.78 20.32 15.59
N GLU A 417 38.25 20.18 16.85
CA GLU A 417 39.67 20.23 17.21
C GLU A 417 40.46 19.02 16.67
N ILE A 418 39.87 17.81 16.67
CA ILE A 418 40.53 16.61 16.11
C ILE A 418 40.73 16.72 14.58
N ASN A 419 39.96 17.54 13.89
CA ASN A 419 40.03 17.71 12.43
C ASN A 419 40.67 19.02 11.99
N SER A 420 41.14 19.87 12.91
CA SER A 420 41.73 21.19 12.58
C SER A 420 43.26 21.20 12.48
N ASP A 421 43.93 20.09 12.80
CA ASP A 421 45.40 20.04 12.80
C ASP A 421 46.02 19.73 11.43
N ASP A 422 45.22 19.34 10.44
CA ASP A 422 45.65 19.23 9.04
C ASP A 422 44.98 20.36 8.22
N ASP A 423 45.78 21.32 7.75
CA ASP A 423 45.37 22.52 6.97
C ASP A 423 44.78 22.18 5.57
N ASP A 424 44.58 20.91 5.24
CA ASP A 424 43.96 20.49 4.00
C ASP A 424 42.42 20.53 4.16
N GLU A 425 41.74 21.22 3.23
CA GLU A 425 40.28 21.37 3.16
C GLU A 425 39.54 20.19 3.77
N ILE A 426 38.82 20.43 4.88
CA ILE A 426 37.99 19.42 5.57
C ILE A 426 37.09 18.76 4.52
N ASN A 427 37.53 17.60 4.05
CA ASN A 427 36.81 16.89 3.02
C ASN A 427 35.64 16.18 3.71
N PHE A 428 34.49 16.87 3.74
CA PHE A 428 33.22 16.34 4.24
C PHE A 428 32.75 15.09 3.46
N SER A 429 33.50 14.60 2.47
CA SER A 429 33.27 13.33 1.81
C SER A 429 33.61 12.14 2.73
N GLY A 430 32.76 11.91 3.72
CA GLY A 430 32.83 10.74 4.57
C GLY A 430 31.74 10.76 5.62
N ASN A 431 30.88 9.74 5.64
CA ASN A 431 29.78 9.60 6.60
C ASN A 431 30.23 9.64 8.08
N LYS A 432 31.54 9.61 8.39
CA LYS A 432 32.07 9.59 9.77
C LYS A 432 31.67 10.80 10.61
N ILE A 433 31.76 12.03 10.08
CA ILE A 433 31.38 13.24 10.84
C ILE A 433 29.87 13.25 11.08
N GLU A 434 29.07 12.92 10.05
CA GLU A 434 27.62 12.80 10.18
C GLU A 434 27.23 11.74 11.21
N ILE A 435 27.88 10.57 11.16
CA ILE A 435 27.68 9.47 12.13
C ILE A 435 28.01 9.94 13.54
N GLN A 436 29.16 10.57 13.78
CA GLN A 436 29.51 11.05 15.12
C GLN A 436 28.56 12.14 15.62
N LEU A 437 28.07 13.01 14.75
CA LEU A 437 27.08 14.01 15.15
C LEU A 437 25.73 13.37 15.45
N LYS A 438 25.27 12.43 14.61
CA LYS A 438 24.10 11.60 14.92
C LYS A 438 24.29 10.85 16.24
N ARG A 439 25.49 10.34 16.55
CA ARG A 439 25.81 9.71 17.84
C ARG A 439 25.61 10.65 19.01
N ILE A 440 26.18 11.84 18.93
CA ILE A 440 26.07 12.86 20.00
C ILE A 440 24.60 13.21 20.22
N ILE A 441 23.85 13.34 19.14
CA ILE A 441 22.45 13.71 19.18
C ILE A 441 21.59 12.57 19.73
N LEU A 442 21.66 11.42 19.08
CA LEU A 442 20.77 10.29 19.34
C LEU A 442 21.14 9.57 20.61
N ILE A 443 22.43 9.48 20.94
CA ILE A 443 22.89 8.71 22.10
C ILE A 443 23.19 9.67 23.23
N ASP A 444 24.11 10.61 23.09
CA ASP A 444 24.51 11.40 24.25
C ASP A 444 23.41 12.37 24.72
N PHE A 445 22.70 13.01 23.78
CA PHE A 445 21.66 13.97 24.12
C PHE A 445 20.32 13.29 24.44
N LEU A 446 19.79 12.46 23.53
CA LEU A 446 18.47 11.87 23.76
C LEU A 446 18.47 10.88 24.93
N LYS A 447 19.60 10.22 25.27
CA LYS A 447 19.66 9.30 26.41
C LYS A 447 19.39 9.99 27.74
N GLU A 448 19.83 11.23 27.91
CA GLU A 448 19.59 12.03 29.12
C GLU A 448 18.11 12.39 29.31
N ILE A 449 17.32 12.36 28.23
CA ILE A 449 15.91 12.73 28.23
C ILE A 449 14.98 11.60 27.80
N LYS A 450 15.51 10.39 27.58
CA LYS A 450 14.76 9.29 26.93
C LYS A 450 13.53 8.89 27.72
N GLU A 451 13.63 8.85 29.06
CA GLU A 451 12.52 8.48 29.95
C GLU A 451 11.35 9.46 29.89
N LEU A 452 11.59 10.70 29.45
CA LEU A 452 10.56 11.73 29.32
C LEU A 452 9.85 11.68 27.96
N ILE A 453 10.41 10.97 26.97
CA ILE A 453 10.09 11.20 25.54
C ILE A 453 9.74 9.90 24.82
N PHE A 454 10.46 8.81 25.07
CA PHE A 454 10.31 7.56 24.35
C PHE A 454 9.72 6.47 25.25
N SER A 455 8.89 5.62 24.65
CA SER A 455 8.77 4.28 25.23
C SER A 455 10.10 3.54 25.10
N GLN A 456 10.31 2.52 25.93
CA GLN A 456 11.50 1.67 25.84
C GLN A 456 11.66 1.08 24.43
N ASP A 457 10.56 0.78 23.75
CA ASP A 457 10.54 0.22 22.39
C ASP A 457 10.96 1.24 21.34
N GLU A 458 10.44 2.48 21.45
CA GLU A 458 10.83 3.58 20.56
C GLU A 458 12.32 3.87 20.71
N TRP A 459 12.84 3.89 21.95
CA TRP A 459 14.28 4.06 22.21
C TRP A 459 15.11 2.92 21.65
N THR A 460 14.66 1.68 21.84
CA THR A 460 15.32 0.48 21.29
C THR A 460 15.40 0.59 19.77
N LEU A 461 14.31 0.95 19.10
CA LEU A 461 14.28 1.10 17.65
C LEU A 461 15.26 2.17 17.15
N ILE A 462 15.38 3.31 17.86
CA ILE A 462 16.36 4.37 17.56
C ILE A 462 17.78 3.80 17.61
N ILE A 463 18.14 3.15 18.71
CA ILE A 463 19.50 2.65 18.94
C ILE A 463 19.86 1.58 17.92
N LEU A 464 18.94 0.67 17.62
CA LEU A 464 19.16 -0.37 16.62
C LEU A 464 19.35 0.26 15.23
N ASN A 465 18.44 1.13 14.79
CA ASN A 465 18.58 1.78 13.48
C ASN A 465 19.86 2.62 13.36
N TYR A 466 20.23 3.35 14.41
CA TYR A 466 21.50 4.08 14.43
C TYR A 466 22.69 3.13 14.34
N SER A 467 22.74 2.08 15.17
CA SER A 467 23.85 1.13 15.21
C SER A 467 24.06 0.43 13.86
N ARG A 468 22.97 0.15 13.14
CA ARG A 468 22.99 -0.35 11.76
C ARG A 468 23.66 0.62 10.80
N GLU A 469 23.22 1.88 10.82
CA GLU A 469 23.69 2.92 9.90
C GLU A 469 25.13 3.32 10.17
N SER A 470 25.53 3.35 11.44
CA SER A 470 26.89 3.69 11.87
C SER A 470 27.85 2.50 11.87
N GLN A 471 27.33 1.27 11.79
CA GLN A 471 28.06 0.02 12.04
C GLN A 471 28.69 -0.06 13.45
N GLU A 472 28.22 0.75 14.41
CA GLU A 472 28.72 0.79 15.79
C GLU A 472 27.92 -0.16 16.71
N TYR A 473 27.84 -1.45 16.37
CA TYR A 473 26.97 -2.40 17.07
C TYR A 473 27.28 -2.61 18.56
N ASN A 474 28.49 -2.31 19.03
CA ASN A 474 28.83 -2.35 20.45
C ASN A 474 27.91 -1.46 21.30
N LEU A 475 27.36 -0.39 20.72
CA LEU A 475 26.40 0.49 21.39
C LEU A 475 25.12 -0.24 21.80
N ILE A 476 24.75 -1.31 21.10
CA ILE A 476 23.59 -2.12 21.48
C ILE A 476 23.83 -2.74 22.86
N GLN A 477 25.02 -3.29 23.10
CA GLN A 477 25.37 -3.87 24.39
C GLN A 477 25.43 -2.80 25.49
N ASP A 478 26.06 -1.67 25.20
CA ASP A 478 26.27 -0.58 26.16
C ASP A 478 24.96 0.13 26.55
N GLU A 479 24.11 0.44 25.56
CA GLU A 479 22.92 1.28 25.78
C GLU A 479 21.71 0.51 26.29
N LEU A 480 21.61 -0.77 25.90
CA LEU A 480 20.47 -1.60 26.27
C LEU A 480 20.73 -2.42 27.53
N ASN A 481 21.93 -2.24 28.12
CA ASN A 481 22.29 -2.74 29.44
C ASN A 481 22.06 -4.25 29.56
N ILE A 482 22.45 -4.99 28.52
CA ILE A 482 22.13 -6.42 28.35
C ILE A 482 22.58 -7.23 29.58
N LYS A 483 23.71 -6.86 30.21
CA LYS A 483 24.19 -7.47 31.46
C LYS A 483 23.22 -7.33 32.63
N LYS A 484 22.50 -6.21 32.75
CA LYS A 484 21.46 -6.04 33.80
C LYS A 484 20.21 -6.86 33.49
N ILE A 485 19.91 -7.09 32.22
CA ILE A 485 18.78 -7.96 31.83
C ILE A 485 19.08 -9.39 32.29
N GLU A 486 20.29 -9.89 32.04
CA GLU A 486 20.74 -11.21 32.51
C GLU A 486 20.60 -11.39 34.04
N ASP A 487 20.89 -10.35 34.84
CA ASP A 487 20.72 -10.39 36.30
C ASP A 487 19.25 -10.27 36.77
N ILE A 488 18.39 -9.58 36.00
CA ILE A 488 16.96 -9.39 36.31
C ILE A 488 16.11 -10.60 35.88
N ASN A 489 16.66 -11.46 35.01
CA ASN A 489 15.99 -12.62 34.40
C ASN A 489 15.43 -13.67 35.37
N VAL A 490 15.75 -13.57 36.66
CA VAL A 490 15.11 -14.40 37.69
C VAL A 490 13.67 -13.94 38.00
N LYS A 491 13.23 -12.72 37.63
CA LYS A 491 11.96 -12.14 38.16
C LYS A 491 10.93 -11.58 37.18
N LEU A 492 11.22 -11.28 35.91
CA LEU A 492 10.24 -10.63 35.01
C LEU A 492 10.03 -11.39 33.68
N LYS A 493 8.86 -12.04 33.54
CA LYS A 493 8.49 -12.88 32.37
C LYS A 493 8.10 -12.12 31.08
N SER A 494 8.07 -10.78 31.04
CA SER A 494 7.49 -10.02 29.91
C SER A 494 8.40 -9.03 29.16
N PRO A 495 9.36 -8.30 29.75
CA PRO A 495 10.11 -7.26 29.02
C PRO A 495 11.09 -7.83 27.99
N GLU A 496 11.66 -9.01 28.25
CA GLU A 496 12.59 -9.68 27.33
C GLU A 496 11.96 -9.98 25.98
N LYS A 497 10.67 -10.35 25.94
CA LYS A 497 9.98 -10.78 24.71
C LYS A 497 10.03 -9.71 23.63
N MET A 498 9.94 -8.45 24.05
CA MET A 498 9.78 -7.32 23.14
C MET A 498 11.12 -6.85 22.59
N PHE A 499 12.14 -6.75 23.45
CA PHE A 499 13.48 -6.36 23.01
C PHE A 499 14.05 -7.33 21.98
N SER A 500 13.98 -8.65 22.25
CA SER A 500 14.40 -9.68 21.29
C SER A 500 13.68 -9.51 19.97
N SER A 501 12.35 -9.31 19.99
CA SER A 501 11.56 -9.19 18.76
C SER A 501 11.99 -8.02 17.87
N LEU A 502 12.37 -6.87 18.46
CA LEU A 502 12.78 -5.68 17.70
C LEU A 502 14.17 -5.82 17.09
N VAL A 503 15.14 -6.38 17.83
CA VAL A 503 16.48 -6.67 17.29
C VAL A 503 16.37 -7.61 16.10
N ILE A 504 15.57 -8.67 16.26
CA ILE A 504 15.31 -9.64 15.19
C ILE A 504 14.67 -8.96 14.00
N GLN A 505 13.62 -8.20 14.25
CA GLN A 505 12.88 -7.54 13.20
C GLN A 505 13.81 -6.64 12.38
N ILE A 506 14.68 -5.85 13.01
CA ILE A 506 15.61 -4.98 12.28
C ILE A 506 16.69 -5.80 11.56
N ALA A 507 17.28 -6.80 12.21
CA ALA A 507 18.28 -7.66 11.60
C ALA A 507 17.73 -8.35 10.35
N VAL A 508 16.52 -8.90 10.42
CA VAL A 508 15.85 -9.56 9.29
C VAL A 508 15.39 -8.55 8.26
N GLN A 509 14.74 -7.47 8.64
CA GLN A 509 14.25 -6.44 7.71
C GLN A 509 15.37 -5.88 6.82
N HIS A 510 16.57 -5.71 7.37
CA HIS A 510 17.73 -5.14 6.67
C HIS A 510 18.79 -6.16 6.26
N GLY A 511 18.56 -7.46 6.49
CA GLY A 511 19.53 -8.51 6.19
C GLY A 511 20.94 -8.20 6.72
N ASP A 512 21.02 -7.73 7.96
CA ASP A 512 22.27 -7.27 8.56
C ASP A 512 22.85 -8.34 9.51
N PRO A 513 23.90 -9.07 9.10
CA PRO A 513 24.47 -10.18 9.86
C PRO A 513 25.14 -9.71 11.17
N ASN A 514 25.61 -8.47 11.22
CA ASN A 514 26.38 -7.97 12.36
C ASN A 514 25.51 -7.86 13.62
N PHE A 515 24.20 -7.60 13.49
CA PHE A 515 23.29 -7.67 14.64
C PHE A 515 23.31 -9.04 15.29
N ILE A 516 23.35 -10.10 14.48
CA ILE A 516 23.37 -11.47 14.97
C ILE A 516 24.70 -11.77 15.66
N GLU A 517 25.81 -11.31 15.10
CA GLU A 517 27.14 -11.54 15.66
C GLU A 517 27.42 -10.77 16.95
N VAL A 518 26.72 -9.66 17.18
CA VAL A 518 26.98 -8.80 18.36
C VAL A 518 26.25 -9.27 19.60
N ILE A 519 25.23 -10.13 19.50
CA ILE A 519 24.52 -10.64 20.68
C ILE A 519 24.48 -12.18 20.80
N PRO A 520 25.53 -12.96 20.46
CA PRO A 520 25.43 -14.41 20.27
C PRO A 520 24.87 -15.15 21.49
N THR A 521 25.24 -14.69 22.69
CA THR A 521 24.78 -15.23 23.98
C THR A 521 23.27 -15.11 24.17
N PHE A 522 22.67 -14.02 23.70
CA PHE A 522 21.24 -13.81 23.75
C PHE A 522 20.51 -14.64 22.68
N TYR A 523 21.16 -14.87 21.54
CA TYR A 523 20.61 -15.64 20.42
C TYR A 523 20.50 -17.14 20.73
N GLU A 524 21.53 -17.79 21.28
CA GLU A 524 21.47 -19.25 21.50
C GLU A 524 20.31 -19.69 22.41
N GLN A 525 19.99 -18.91 23.46
CA GLN A 525 18.98 -19.32 24.45
C GLN A 525 17.54 -18.92 24.10
N TYR A 526 17.33 -17.73 23.54
CA TYR A 526 15.98 -17.17 23.40
C TYR A 526 15.40 -17.33 22.00
N PHE A 527 16.26 -17.39 20.98
CA PHE A 527 15.81 -17.21 19.62
C PHE A 527 15.07 -18.40 19.03
N GLN A 528 15.51 -19.62 19.38
CA GLN A 528 14.80 -20.84 18.98
C GLN A 528 13.36 -20.87 19.49
N ARG A 529 13.00 -20.08 20.50
CA ARG A 529 11.62 -19.95 20.99
C ARG A 529 10.78 -18.88 20.30
N TYR A 530 11.38 -17.78 19.84
CA TYR A 530 10.62 -16.61 19.37
C TYR A 530 10.38 -16.57 17.87
N LEU A 531 11.28 -17.18 17.09
CA LEU A 531 11.12 -17.29 15.65
C LEU A 531 10.46 -18.60 15.23
N ASP A 532 9.45 -19.02 16.01
CA ASP A 532 8.48 -19.98 15.50
C ASP A 532 7.89 -19.43 14.20
N GLU A 533 7.71 -20.31 13.22
CA GLU A 533 7.21 -19.97 11.88
C GLU A 533 5.92 -19.16 11.95
N SER A 534 5.11 -19.38 12.99
CA SER A 534 3.87 -18.66 13.25
C SER A 534 4.06 -17.13 13.30
N TYR A 535 5.13 -16.64 13.94
CA TYR A 535 5.40 -15.20 14.09
C TYR A 535 5.79 -14.55 12.75
N VAL A 536 6.68 -15.22 12.01
CA VAL A 536 7.12 -14.75 10.69
C VAL A 536 5.97 -14.79 9.69
N ARG A 537 5.17 -15.87 9.70
CA ARG A 537 3.97 -15.99 8.85
C ARG A 537 2.99 -14.87 9.14
N HIS A 538 2.73 -14.55 10.42
CA HIS A 538 1.84 -13.44 10.77
C HIS A 538 2.30 -12.10 10.21
N HIS A 539 3.61 -11.82 10.21
CA HIS A 539 4.13 -10.56 9.69
C HIS A 539 4.15 -10.52 8.16
N ASN A 540 4.34 -11.66 7.48
CA ASN A 540 4.30 -11.72 6.02
C ASN A 540 2.88 -11.73 5.43
N ASP A 541 1.87 -12.24 6.15
CA ASP A 541 0.47 -12.28 5.65
C ASP A 541 -0.24 -10.92 5.74
N THR A 542 0.24 -10.01 6.58
CA THR A 542 -0.40 -8.69 6.68
C THR A 542 -0.20 -7.91 5.38
N SER A 543 -1.31 -7.63 4.69
CA SER A 543 -1.41 -6.84 3.44
C SER A 543 -0.71 -5.46 3.45
N THR A 544 -0.18 -5.02 4.59
CA THR A 544 0.73 -3.91 4.68
C THR A 544 2.08 -4.33 4.09
N ASN A 545 2.57 -3.64 3.06
CA ASN A 545 3.83 -3.89 2.33
C ASN A 545 5.14 -3.98 3.17
N ASN A 546 5.06 -4.14 4.49
CA ASN A 546 6.17 -4.35 5.41
C ASN A 546 6.51 -5.84 5.46
N TYR A 547 7.18 -6.33 4.42
CA TYR A 547 7.78 -7.66 4.46
C TYR A 547 8.73 -7.77 5.65
N TYR A 548 8.63 -8.89 6.38
CA TYR A 548 9.52 -9.18 7.52
C TYR A 548 11.00 -9.16 7.11
N TYR A 549 11.28 -9.60 5.87
CA TYR A 549 12.55 -9.46 5.18
C TYR A 549 12.30 -8.67 3.90
N ASN A 550 12.94 -7.50 3.72
CA ASN A 550 12.74 -6.69 2.52
C ASN A 550 13.95 -6.80 1.57
N PRO A 551 13.94 -7.75 0.62
CA PRO A 551 15.05 -7.98 -0.30
C PRO A 551 15.33 -6.76 -1.21
N LYS A 552 14.41 -5.80 -1.31
CA LYS A 552 14.62 -4.59 -2.12
C LYS A 552 15.51 -3.56 -1.43
N LEU A 553 15.74 -3.66 -0.13
CA LEU A 553 16.56 -2.73 0.65
C LEU A 553 18.03 -3.16 0.75
N VAL A 554 18.34 -4.41 0.42
CA VAL A 554 19.63 -5.04 0.73
C VAL A 554 20.22 -5.58 -0.57
N ASN A 555 21.49 -5.31 -0.84
CA ASN A 555 22.12 -5.87 -2.05
C ASN A 555 22.33 -7.39 -1.90
N ILE A 556 22.32 -8.15 -3.00
CA ILE A 556 22.42 -9.62 -2.98
C ILE A 556 23.60 -10.14 -2.15
N ASN A 557 24.77 -9.50 -2.20
CA ASN A 557 25.94 -9.97 -1.45
C ASN A 557 25.70 -9.87 0.06
N GLN A 558 25.10 -8.79 0.55
CA GLN A 558 24.70 -8.66 1.94
C GLN A 558 23.63 -9.68 2.32
N GLN A 559 22.66 -9.95 1.42
CA GLN A 559 21.66 -11.00 1.64
C GLN A 559 22.31 -12.38 1.80
N LEU A 560 23.31 -12.71 0.99
CA LEU A 560 24.03 -13.98 1.05
C LEU A 560 24.82 -14.12 2.36
N ILE A 561 25.52 -13.07 2.79
CA ILE A 561 26.22 -13.07 4.09
C ILE A 561 25.19 -13.27 5.21
N PHE A 562 24.04 -12.60 5.14
CA PHE A 562 22.97 -12.78 6.12
C PHE A 562 22.40 -14.20 6.14
N ILE A 563 22.20 -14.84 4.98
CA ILE A 563 21.80 -16.26 4.91
C ILE A 563 22.86 -17.13 5.57
N GLU A 564 24.15 -16.91 5.28
CA GLU A 564 25.25 -17.67 5.86
C GLU A 564 25.24 -17.58 7.39
N THR A 565 25.11 -16.37 7.92
CA THR A 565 24.94 -16.14 9.36
C THR A 565 23.71 -16.86 9.89
N ILE A 566 22.59 -16.81 9.16
CA ILE A 566 21.35 -17.46 9.59
C ILE A 566 21.49 -18.98 9.69
N TYR A 567 22.15 -19.58 8.71
CA TYR A 567 22.41 -21.01 8.66
C TYR A 567 23.40 -21.42 9.76
N LYS A 568 24.47 -20.64 9.96
CA LYS A 568 25.45 -20.85 11.05
C LYS A 568 24.79 -21.00 12.42
N TYR A 569 23.74 -20.21 12.69
CA TYR A 569 23.00 -20.25 13.96
C TYR A 569 21.71 -21.11 13.93
N ASN A 570 21.44 -21.82 12.83
CA ASN A 570 20.28 -22.70 12.66
C ASN A 570 18.91 -22.04 12.98
N PHE A 571 18.61 -20.89 12.38
CA PHE A 571 17.30 -20.28 12.62
C PHE A 571 16.15 -21.06 11.97
N GLN A 572 15.02 -21.17 12.66
CA GLN A 572 13.80 -21.81 12.14
C GLN A 572 13.22 -21.08 10.92
N CYS A 573 13.35 -19.75 10.87
CA CYS A 573 12.84 -18.94 9.76
C CYS A 573 13.73 -18.90 8.51
N LYS A 574 14.86 -19.64 8.49
CA LYS A 574 15.83 -19.61 7.39
C LYS A 574 15.20 -19.95 6.04
N GLU A 575 14.24 -20.88 6.02
CA GLU A 575 13.48 -21.25 4.83
C GLU A 575 12.57 -20.11 4.34
N ILE A 576 11.90 -19.41 5.24
CA ILE A 576 11.05 -18.27 4.88
C ILE A 576 11.89 -17.13 4.29
N ILE A 577 13.05 -16.85 4.88
CA ILE A 577 13.98 -15.82 4.40
C ILE A 577 14.53 -16.20 3.03
N LEU A 578 14.97 -17.45 2.84
CA LEU A 578 15.40 -17.95 1.53
C LEU A 578 14.30 -17.87 0.48
N LYS A 579 13.07 -18.24 0.83
CA LYS A 579 11.92 -18.12 -0.07
C LYS A 579 11.70 -16.67 -0.48
N ASN A 580 11.69 -15.74 0.47
CA ASN A 580 11.53 -14.31 0.18
C ASN A 580 12.66 -13.76 -0.72
N ILE A 581 13.88 -14.24 -0.52
CA ILE A 581 15.03 -13.96 -1.38
C ILE A 581 14.68 -14.44 -2.80
N PHE A 582 14.46 -15.74 -3.01
CA PHE A 582 14.20 -16.31 -4.33
C PHE A 582 12.99 -15.70 -5.06
N ASP A 583 11.90 -15.41 -4.35
CA ASP A 583 10.66 -14.84 -4.91
C ASP A 583 10.84 -13.40 -5.40
N ASN A 584 11.79 -12.63 -4.85
CA ASN A 584 12.00 -11.23 -5.21
C ASN A 584 13.21 -10.98 -6.10
N PHE A 585 14.01 -12.00 -6.42
CA PHE A 585 15.19 -11.84 -7.26
C PHE A 585 14.84 -11.74 -8.75
N ILE A 586 14.99 -10.54 -9.32
CA ILE A 586 14.92 -10.29 -10.77
C ILE A 586 16.33 -10.40 -11.40
N ASP A 587 17.39 -10.04 -10.68
CA ASP A 587 18.74 -9.79 -11.22
C ASP A 587 19.80 -10.85 -10.87
N LEU A 588 19.41 -12.08 -10.56
CA LEU A 588 20.41 -13.13 -10.37
C LEU A 588 21.13 -13.38 -11.71
N THR A 589 22.45 -13.16 -11.74
CA THR A 589 23.33 -14.04 -12.51
C THR A 589 23.15 -15.43 -11.92
N ILE A 590 22.14 -16.15 -12.44
CA ILE A 590 21.54 -17.35 -11.82
C ILE A 590 22.59 -18.32 -11.30
N VAL A 591 23.69 -18.48 -12.02
CA VAL A 591 24.72 -19.46 -11.71
C VAL A 591 25.53 -19.07 -10.46
N ASP A 592 26.12 -17.87 -10.41
CA ASP A 592 27.11 -17.54 -9.37
C ASP A 592 26.48 -17.45 -7.98
N HIS A 593 25.37 -16.74 -7.85
CA HIS A 593 24.70 -16.57 -6.58
C HIS A 593 23.98 -17.84 -6.12
N ALA A 594 23.40 -18.64 -7.04
CA ALA A 594 22.81 -19.92 -6.67
C ALA A 594 23.85 -20.88 -6.12
N ASN A 595 25.04 -20.93 -6.74
CA ASN A 595 26.16 -21.75 -6.28
C ASN A 595 26.63 -21.35 -4.88
N LYS A 596 26.69 -20.04 -4.57
CA LYS A 596 26.98 -19.58 -3.21
C LYS A 596 25.94 -20.03 -2.18
N ILE A 597 24.65 -19.95 -2.52
CA ILE A 597 23.59 -20.44 -1.61
C ILE A 597 23.72 -21.94 -1.37
N ILE A 598 24.08 -22.70 -2.40
CA ILE A 598 24.31 -24.14 -2.28
C ILE A 598 25.50 -24.44 -1.39
N GLU A 599 26.58 -23.68 -1.53
CA GLU A 599 27.74 -23.80 -0.66
C GLU A 599 27.36 -23.55 0.81
N ILE A 600 26.57 -22.51 1.08
CA ILE A 600 26.05 -22.22 2.43
C ILE A 600 25.23 -23.41 2.97
N ILE A 601 24.31 -23.97 2.18
CA ILE A 601 23.47 -25.11 2.58
C ILE A 601 24.33 -26.37 2.84
N LYS A 602 25.30 -26.64 1.97
CA LYS A 602 26.21 -27.80 2.10
C LYS A 602 27.07 -27.68 3.37
N ASN A 603 27.64 -26.49 3.60
CA ASN A 603 28.46 -26.22 4.77
C ASN A 603 27.66 -26.45 6.05
N TYR A 604 26.43 -25.92 6.11
CA TYR A 604 25.54 -26.13 7.24
C TYR A 604 25.23 -27.62 7.51
N ASN A 605 24.83 -28.37 6.47
CA ASN A 605 24.52 -29.79 6.61
C ASN A 605 25.72 -30.58 7.13
N SER A 606 26.93 -30.25 6.66
CA SER A 606 28.16 -30.90 7.10
C SER A 606 28.45 -30.68 8.59
N THR A 607 28.24 -29.46 9.11
CA THR A 607 28.44 -29.14 10.52
C THR A 607 27.43 -29.81 11.44
N THR A 608 26.20 -30.06 10.99
CA THR A 608 25.18 -30.73 11.80
C THR A 608 25.37 -32.25 11.90
N SER A 609 26.02 -32.89 10.94
CA SER A 609 26.18 -34.35 10.94
C SER A 609 27.17 -34.87 11.99
N THR A 610 28.12 -34.05 12.45
CA THR A 610 29.19 -34.51 13.35
C THR A 610 28.76 -34.75 14.80
N THR A 611 27.60 -34.25 15.24
CA THR A 611 27.20 -34.28 16.67
C THR A 611 26.21 -35.36 17.06
N THR A 612 25.64 -36.11 16.11
CA THR A 612 24.65 -37.16 16.43
C THR A 612 25.03 -38.51 15.82
N THR A 613 25.63 -39.37 16.63
CA THR A 613 25.90 -40.79 16.33
C THR A 613 24.62 -41.62 16.42
N SER A 614 23.77 -41.58 15.39
CA SER A 614 22.86 -42.67 14.98
C SER A 614 21.94 -42.21 13.84
N SER A 615 22.17 -42.75 12.63
CA SER A 615 21.23 -42.79 11.49
C SER A 615 20.41 -41.53 11.19
N SER A 616 20.99 -40.32 11.28
CA SER A 616 20.27 -39.11 10.90
C SER A 616 20.17 -39.02 9.38
N THR A 617 18.98 -39.33 8.86
CA THR A 617 18.55 -38.95 7.51
C THR A 617 18.78 -37.44 7.37
N THR A 618 19.71 -37.03 6.51
CA THR A 618 19.91 -35.61 6.18
C THR A 618 18.57 -35.03 5.76
N THR A 619 17.98 -34.16 6.59
CA THR A 619 16.72 -33.48 6.29
C THR A 619 16.96 -32.57 5.11
N LYS A 620 16.51 -33.01 3.92
CA LYS A 620 16.53 -32.18 2.72
C LYS A 620 15.60 -30.98 2.93
N LEU A 621 16.01 -29.82 2.41
CA LEU A 621 15.16 -28.63 2.42
C LEU A 621 14.00 -28.84 1.43
N THR A 622 12.79 -28.36 1.74
CA THR A 622 11.68 -28.47 0.79
C THR A 622 11.96 -27.61 -0.46
N ALA A 623 11.73 -28.16 -1.67
CA ALA A 623 11.84 -27.37 -2.90
C ALA A 623 10.70 -26.33 -3.04
N ASN A 624 9.74 -26.29 -2.10
CA ASN A 624 8.70 -25.26 -2.05
C ASN A 624 9.27 -23.82 -1.90
N LEU A 625 10.55 -23.71 -1.53
CA LEU A 625 11.32 -22.45 -1.51
C LEU A 625 11.40 -21.75 -2.87
N PHE A 626 11.30 -22.49 -3.96
CA PHE A 626 11.55 -21.95 -5.31
C PHE A 626 10.28 -21.66 -6.11
N THR A 627 9.09 -21.92 -5.54
CA THR A 627 7.84 -21.96 -6.32
C THR A 627 7.38 -20.60 -6.85
N GLY A 628 7.90 -19.48 -6.33
CA GLY A 628 7.63 -18.15 -6.87
C GLY A 628 8.54 -17.71 -8.01
N ASN A 629 9.59 -18.47 -8.34
CA ASN A 629 10.55 -18.11 -9.41
C ASN A 629 10.87 -19.31 -10.32
N GLU A 630 10.24 -19.33 -11.50
CA GLU A 630 10.35 -20.42 -12.47
C GLU A 630 11.80 -20.72 -12.91
N MET A 631 12.60 -19.69 -13.19
CA MET A 631 13.98 -19.89 -13.64
C MET A 631 14.84 -20.54 -12.56
N ILE A 632 14.71 -20.07 -11.32
CA ILE A 632 15.42 -20.64 -10.17
C ILE A 632 14.94 -22.07 -9.91
N PHE A 633 13.63 -22.31 -9.91
CA PHE A 633 13.04 -23.63 -9.74
C PHE A 633 13.64 -24.64 -10.73
N LYS A 634 13.63 -24.30 -12.03
CA LYS A 634 14.18 -25.14 -13.10
C LYS A 634 15.71 -25.31 -12.97
N TYR A 635 16.43 -24.28 -12.56
CA TYR A 635 17.88 -24.35 -12.37
C TYR A 635 18.26 -25.32 -11.26
N TYR A 636 17.66 -25.19 -10.08
CA TYR A 636 17.95 -26.05 -8.93
C TYR A 636 17.51 -27.50 -9.17
N PHE A 637 16.38 -27.71 -9.85
CA PHE A 637 15.97 -29.06 -10.25
C PHE A 637 16.99 -29.73 -11.17
N LYS A 638 17.51 -29.00 -12.17
CA LYS A 638 18.45 -29.57 -13.15
C LYS A 638 19.86 -29.81 -12.60
N ASN A 639 20.34 -28.92 -11.72
CA ASN A 639 21.75 -28.92 -11.32
C ASN A 639 21.98 -29.42 -9.89
N HIS A 640 20.95 -29.40 -9.03
CA HIS A 640 21.09 -29.62 -7.57
C HIS A 640 19.90 -30.38 -6.98
N TYR A 641 19.32 -31.32 -7.75
CA TYR A 641 18.16 -32.11 -7.36
C TYR A 641 18.34 -32.80 -5.99
N GLU A 642 19.54 -33.27 -5.71
CA GLU A 642 19.88 -34.09 -4.55
C GLU A 642 19.72 -33.37 -3.20
N LEU A 643 19.80 -32.04 -3.19
CA LEU A 643 19.79 -31.21 -1.97
C LEU A 643 18.39 -30.92 -1.43
N PHE A 644 17.34 -31.12 -2.23
CA PHE A 644 15.98 -30.71 -1.91
C PHE A 644 14.99 -31.89 -1.93
N ASP A 645 13.95 -31.78 -1.12
CA ASP A 645 12.78 -32.65 -1.19
C ASP A 645 11.83 -32.09 -2.26
N TRP A 646 11.76 -32.79 -3.39
CA TRP A 646 10.90 -32.48 -4.52
C TRP A 646 9.53 -33.16 -4.42
N ASN A 647 9.30 -34.01 -3.42
CA ASN A 647 8.05 -34.75 -3.26
C ASN A 647 7.02 -34.03 -2.36
N ASP A 648 7.36 -32.87 -1.80
CA ASP A 648 6.44 -32.08 -0.97
C ASP A 648 5.21 -31.64 -1.78
N LYS A 649 4.01 -32.04 -1.33
CA LYS A 649 2.73 -31.68 -1.96
C LYS A 649 2.54 -30.17 -2.08
N ASN A 650 3.09 -29.38 -1.15
CA ASN A 650 3.00 -27.92 -1.19
C ASN A 650 3.63 -27.31 -2.45
N ILE A 651 4.58 -28.01 -3.09
CA ILE A 651 5.21 -27.58 -4.34
C ILE A 651 4.17 -27.52 -5.46
N SER A 652 3.46 -28.62 -5.68
CA SER A 652 2.46 -28.70 -6.74
C SER A 652 1.30 -27.74 -6.49
N GLU A 653 0.82 -27.64 -5.24
CA GLU A 653 -0.23 -26.69 -4.88
C GLU A 653 0.17 -25.24 -5.18
N SER A 654 1.38 -24.82 -4.78
CA SER A 654 1.87 -23.46 -4.98
C SER A 654 2.02 -23.12 -6.46
N ILE A 655 2.59 -24.04 -7.25
CA ILE A 655 2.80 -23.84 -8.69
C ILE A 655 1.47 -23.80 -9.44
N ILE A 656 0.53 -24.67 -9.13
CA ILE A 656 -0.81 -24.67 -9.75
C ILE A 656 -1.56 -23.36 -9.40
N LYS A 657 -1.41 -22.87 -8.16
CA LYS A 657 -1.97 -21.59 -7.72
C LYS A 657 -1.30 -20.37 -8.41
N SER A 658 -0.04 -20.48 -8.85
CA SER A 658 0.69 -19.38 -9.52
C SER A 658 0.12 -19.02 -10.91
N SER A 659 -0.60 -19.95 -11.55
CA SER A 659 -1.05 -19.83 -12.95
C SER A 659 0.05 -19.77 -14.00
N ASN A 660 1.28 -20.17 -13.67
CA ASN A 660 2.36 -20.34 -14.63
C ASN A 660 2.22 -21.66 -15.39
N LEU A 661 1.70 -21.60 -16.63
CA LEU A 661 1.43 -22.79 -17.45
C LEU A 661 2.69 -23.59 -17.77
N GLU A 662 3.80 -22.93 -18.08
CA GLU A 662 5.07 -23.61 -18.42
C GLU A 662 5.65 -24.35 -17.22
N LEU A 663 5.55 -23.75 -16.03
CA LEU A 663 6.02 -24.37 -14.81
C LEU A 663 5.12 -25.56 -14.38
N ILE A 664 3.81 -25.48 -14.63
CA ILE A 664 2.87 -26.59 -14.41
C ILE A 664 3.20 -27.78 -15.33
N GLU A 665 3.43 -27.53 -16.63
CA GLU A 665 3.89 -28.58 -17.55
C GLU A 665 5.23 -29.16 -17.11
N PHE A 666 6.14 -28.30 -16.63
CA PHE A 666 7.44 -28.73 -16.15
C PHE A 666 7.35 -29.68 -14.95
N ILE A 667 6.56 -29.36 -13.91
CA ILE A 667 6.41 -30.26 -12.75
C ILE A 667 5.71 -31.57 -13.10
N HIS A 668 4.75 -31.54 -14.04
CA HIS A 668 4.08 -32.75 -14.52
C HIS A 668 5.07 -33.68 -15.24
N ASN A 669 5.84 -33.14 -16.19
CA ASN A 669 6.78 -33.92 -17.00
C ASN A 669 7.95 -34.50 -16.19
N ASN A 670 8.20 -33.98 -14.98
CA ASN A 670 9.29 -34.40 -14.11
C ASN A 670 8.80 -35.05 -12.80
N GLU A 671 7.50 -35.36 -12.69
CA GLU A 671 6.88 -36.02 -11.52
C GLU A 671 7.16 -35.32 -10.18
N ILE A 672 7.16 -33.98 -10.17
CA ILE A 672 7.50 -33.16 -8.99
C ILE A 672 6.26 -32.84 -8.15
N GLY A 673 6.40 -32.89 -6.82
CA GLY A 673 5.45 -32.34 -5.85
C GLY A 673 4.28 -33.27 -5.54
N SER A 674 4.48 -34.59 -5.62
CA SER A 674 3.47 -35.62 -5.35
C SER A 674 2.14 -35.33 -6.07
N LEU A 675 2.21 -35.03 -7.36
CA LEU A 675 1.04 -34.72 -8.19
C LEU A 675 0.06 -35.90 -8.20
N ASP A 676 -1.17 -35.64 -7.77
CA ASP A 676 -2.27 -36.58 -7.88
C ASP A 676 -3.11 -36.20 -9.10
N LEU A 677 -3.17 -37.12 -10.07
CA LEU A 677 -3.96 -36.97 -11.29
C LEU A 677 -5.45 -36.74 -11.01
N ASN A 678 -5.96 -37.10 -9.83
CA ASN A 678 -7.37 -36.96 -9.49
C ASN A 678 -7.70 -35.75 -8.63
N SER A 679 -6.74 -35.10 -7.96
CA SER A 679 -7.05 -34.03 -7.00
C SER A 679 -6.24 -32.75 -7.19
N SER A 680 -5.01 -32.81 -7.74
CA SER A 680 -4.14 -31.63 -7.80
C SER A 680 -4.73 -30.47 -8.61
N ILE A 681 -5.55 -30.76 -9.64
CA ILE A 681 -6.20 -29.73 -10.46
C ILE A 681 -7.16 -28.85 -9.64
N ASN A 682 -7.66 -29.31 -8.50
CA ASN A 682 -8.59 -28.55 -7.66
C ASN A 682 -7.97 -27.30 -7.04
N HIS A 683 -6.63 -27.19 -7.03
CA HIS A 683 -5.92 -26.02 -6.53
C HIS A 683 -5.81 -24.88 -7.58
N CYS A 684 -6.29 -25.08 -8.81
CA CYS A 684 -6.18 -24.07 -9.85
C CYS A 684 -6.98 -22.80 -9.52
N LYS A 685 -6.41 -21.63 -9.89
CA LYS A 685 -7.06 -20.32 -9.72
C LYS A 685 -7.66 -19.76 -11.00
N THR A 686 -7.31 -20.32 -12.16
CA THR A 686 -7.76 -19.84 -13.46
C THR A 686 -8.24 -20.96 -14.35
N ARG A 687 -9.19 -20.65 -15.24
CA ARG A 687 -9.69 -21.58 -16.24
C ARG A 687 -8.61 -22.07 -17.20
N GLN A 688 -7.62 -21.24 -17.52
CA GLN A 688 -6.54 -21.63 -18.44
C GLN A 688 -5.68 -22.76 -17.87
N VAL A 689 -5.37 -22.69 -16.57
CA VAL A 689 -4.68 -23.77 -15.85
C VAL A 689 -5.51 -25.05 -15.84
N ALA A 690 -6.80 -24.92 -15.52
CA ALA A 690 -7.72 -26.06 -15.54
C ALA A 690 -7.83 -26.71 -16.93
N GLU A 691 -7.89 -25.91 -18.00
CA GLU A 691 -7.91 -26.42 -19.38
C GLU A 691 -6.61 -27.15 -19.73
N LEU A 692 -5.45 -26.57 -19.39
CA LEU A 692 -4.16 -27.23 -19.55
C LEU A 692 -4.13 -28.58 -18.83
N MET A 693 -4.39 -28.57 -17.53
CA MET A 693 -4.27 -29.78 -16.70
C MET A 693 -5.27 -30.86 -17.13
N TYR A 694 -6.53 -30.49 -17.37
CA TYR A 694 -7.56 -31.46 -17.73
C TYR A 694 -7.43 -31.95 -19.18
N GLU A 695 -7.30 -31.04 -20.15
CA GLU A 695 -7.38 -31.40 -21.57
C GLU A 695 -6.04 -31.85 -22.15
N LYS A 696 -4.91 -31.34 -21.64
CA LYS A 696 -3.58 -31.67 -22.16
C LYS A 696 -2.83 -32.67 -21.28
N LEU A 697 -2.90 -32.51 -19.96
CA LEU A 697 -2.09 -33.31 -19.02
C LEU A 697 -2.87 -34.49 -18.39
N GLY A 698 -4.17 -34.62 -18.69
CA GLY A 698 -4.98 -35.79 -18.30
C GLY A 698 -5.43 -35.81 -16.84
N TYR A 699 -5.37 -34.68 -16.13
CA TYR A 699 -5.90 -34.58 -14.76
C TYR A 699 -7.43 -34.61 -14.76
N LYS A 700 -7.99 -35.09 -13.65
CA LYS A 700 -9.43 -35.05 -13.37
C LYS A 700 -9.68 -34.22 -12.13
N PHE A 701 -10.83 -33.55 -12.12
CA PHE A 701 -11.32 -32.91 -10.90
C PHE A 701 -11.88 -33.99 -9.98
N ASP A 702 -11.47 -34.00 -8.71
CA ASP A 702 -12.22 -34.74 -7.69
C ASP A 702 -13.52 -34.00 -7.35
N SER A 703 -14.32 -34.61 -6.48
CA SER A 703 -15.61 -34.04 -6.10
C SER A 703 -15.52 -32.95 -5.01
N GLN A 704 -14.38 -32.78 -4.36
CA GLN A 704 -14.07 -31.76 -3.34
C GLN A 704 -13.51 -30.47 -3.95
N LEU A 705 -14.39 -29.65 -4.50
CA LEU A 705 -14.04 -28.36 -5.11
C LEU A 705 -13.86 -27.22 -4.08
N ILE A 706 -13.34 -27.50 -2.89
CA ILE A 706 -13.24 -26.53 -1.77
C ILE A 706 -12.44 -25.29 -2.20
N ASP A 707 -11.23 -25.48 -2.75
CA ASP A 707 -10.35 -24.38 -3.15
C ASP A 707 -10.96 -23.50 -4.25
N ILE A 708 -11.44 -24.10 -5.34
CA ILE A 708 -12.10 -23.38 -6.44
C ILE A 708 -13.35 -22.64 -5.96
N SER A 709 -14.12 -23.26 -5.06
CA SER A 709 -15.34 -22.67 -4.54
C SER A 709 -15.09 -21.45 -3.64
N ASN A 710 -13.95 -21.42 -2.95
CA ASN A 710 -13.53 -20.35 -2.04
C ASN A 710 -13.02 -19.09 -2.75
N LEU A 711 -12.70 -19.18 -4.05
CA LEU A 711 -12.29 -18.05 -4.87
C LEU A 711 -13.43 -17.04 -5.03
N ASN A 712 -13.13 -15.75 -4.92
CA ASN A 712 -14.11 -14.66 -4.90
C ASN A 712 -13.98 -13.68 -6.08
N ASP A 713 -13.07 -13.92 -7.03
CA ASP A 713 -12.92 -13.07 -8.21
C ASP A 713 -13.91 -13.43 -9.32
N TRP A 714 -14.10 -12.53 -10.29
CA TRP A 714 -15.07 -12.74 -11.39
C TRP A 714 -14.72 -13.95 -12.28
N ASN A 715 -13.43 -14.24 -12.48
CA ASN A 715 -12.98 -15.37 -13.30
C ASN A 715 -13.22 -16.72 -12.60
N SER A 716 -13.21 -16.73 -11.26
CA SER A 716 -13.49 -17.93 -10.47
C SER A 716 -14.85 -18.56 -10.74
N ASN A 717 -15.85 -17.75 -11.10
CA ASN A 717 -17.17 -18.26 -11.51
C ASN A 717 -17.07 -19.16 -12.75
N TYR A 718 -16.31 -18.72 -13.76
CA TYR A 718 -16.10 -19.50 -14.98
C TYR A 718 -15.30 -20.77 -14.72
N LEU A 719 -14.30 -20.69 -13.84
CA LEU A 719 -13.55 -21.87 -13.42
C LEU A 719 -14.43 -22.87 -12.68
N PHE A 720 -15.25 -22.40 -11.73
CA PHE A 720 -16.22 -23.24 -11.01
C PHE A 720 -17.20 -23.91 -11.99
N TYR A 721 -17.73 -23.17 -12.95
CA TYR A 721 -18.62 -23.73 -13.99
C TYR A 721 -17.90 -24.76 -14.84
N TYR A 722 -16.65 -24.50 -15.19
CA TYR A 722 -15.82 -25.42 -15.98
C TYR A 722 -15.60 -26.73 -15.21
N ALA A 723 -15.14 -26.65 -13.95
CA ALA A 723 -14.86 -27.80 -13.10
C ALA A 723 -16.08 -28.71 -12.94
N ILE A 724 -17.23 -28.15 -12.53
CA ILE A 724 -18.47 -28.92 -12.35
C ILE A 724 -18.91 -29.63 -13.64
N ASN A 725 -18.85 -28.93 -14.79
CA ASN A 725 -19.23 -29.55 -16.06
C ASN A 725 -18.30 -30.70 -16.45
N LYS A 726 -17.00 -30.60 -16.14
CA LYS A 726 -16.05 -31.70 -16.38
C LYS A 726 -16.30 -32.88 -15.44
N ILE A 727 -16.53 -32.64 -14.15
CA ILE A 727 -16.92 -33.69 -13.20
C ILE A 727 -18.16 -34.45 -13.67
N ILE A 728 -19.21 -33.73 -14.09
CA ILE A 728 -20.44 -34.35 -14.61
C ILE A 728 -20.12 -35.19 -15.84
N LYS A 729 -19.32 -34.66 -16.77
CA LYS A 729 -18.93 -35.37 -18.00
C LYS A 729 -18.17 -36.67 -17.68
N ASP A 730 -17.26 -36.64 -16.72
CA ASP A 730 -16.45 -37.81 -16.35
C ASP A 730 -17.26 -38.88 -15.62
N ASN A 731 -18.35 -38.51 -14.96
CA ASN A 731 -19.23 -39.45 -14.25
C ASN A 731 -20.42 -39.93 -15.09
N GLN A 732 -20.71 -39.30 -16.24
CA GLN A 732 -21.80 -39.75 -17.11
C GLN A 732 -21.62 -41.17 -17.67
N SER A 733 -20.39 -41.68 -17.69
CA SER A 733 -20.11 -43.08 -18.07
C SER A 733 -20.44 -44.09 -16.99
N ASP A 734 -20.44 -43.69 -15.70
CA ASP A 734 -20.70 -44.57 -14.57
C ASP A 734 -22.11 -44.33 -14.03
N SER A 735 -23.09 -45.06 -14.57
CA SER A 735 -24.50 -44.97 -14.16
C SER A 735 -24.78 -45.30 -12.68
N SER A 736 -23.75 -45.64 -11.89
CA SER A 736 -23.84 -46.03 -10.48
C SER A 736 -23.15 -45.08 -9.50
N SER A 737 -22.40 -44.07 -9.96
CA SER A 737 -21.69 -43.18 -9.02
C SER A 737 -22.62 -42.09 -8.47
N ASN A 738 -22.92 -42.19 -7.16
CA ASN A 738 -23.47 -41.07 -6.39
C ASN A 738 -22.40 -39.97 -6.33
N LEU A 739 -22.36 -39.13 -7.37
CA LEU A 739 -21.46 -37.99 -7.45
C LEU A 739 -21.77 -37.02 -6.31
N LEU A 740 -20.96 -36.95 -5.25
CA LEU A 740 -21.14 -35.96 -4.17
C LEU A 740 -20.16 -34.80 -4.34
N ILE A 741 -20.64 -33.67 -4.85
CA ILE A 741 -19.85 -32.45 -5.01
C ILE A 741 -19.80 -31.69 -3.68
N ILE A 742 -18.63 -31.59 -3.06
CA ILE A 742 -18.40 -30.85 -1.82
C ILE A 742 -17.84 -29.47 -2.18
N THR A 743 -18.54 -28.41 -1.77
CA THR A 743 -18.12 -27.01 -1.95
C THR A 743 -17.94 -26.31 -0.60
N SER A 744 -17.35 -25.12 -0.56
CA SER A 744 -17.23 -24.33 0.68
C SER A 744 -18.52 -23.58 1.04
N ASN A 745 -18.65 -23.20 2.32
CA ASN A 745 -19.74 -22.33 2.81
C ASN A 745 -19.85 -21.00 2.04
N LYS A 746 -18.74 -20.51 1.46
CA LYS A 746 -18.73 -19.25 0.68
C LYS A 746 -19.57 -19.32 -0.58
N VAL A 747 -19.81 -20.51 -1.13
CA VAL A 747 -20.72 -20.67 -2.28
C VAL A 747 -22.13 -20.24 -1.92
N GLY A 748 -22.57 -20.46 -0.69
CA GLY A 748 -23.85 -19.95 -0.17
C GLY A 748 -24.00 -18.44 -0.28
N ASN A 749 -22.88 -17.70 -0.31
CA ASN A 749 -22.86 -16.25 -0.45
C ASN A 749 -22.61 -15.79 -1.90
N ASP A 750 -22.36 -16.71 -2.83
CA ASP A 750 -22.10 -16.41 -4.25
C ASP A 750 -23.30 -16.78 -5.13
N TYR A 751 -24.19 -15.80 -5.32
CA TYR A 751 -25.42 -15.94 -6.12
C TYR A 751 -25.17 -16.56 -7.51
N LYS A 752 -24.03 -16.28 -8.15
CA LYS A 752 -23.73 -16.80 -9.49
C LYS A 752 -23.41 -18.29 -9.48
N LYS A 753 -22.67 -18.77 -8.47
CA LYS A 753 -22.38 -20.20 -8.29
C LYS A 753 -23.66 -20.95 -7.93
N LEU A 754 -24.45 -20.42 -7.00
CA LEU A 754 -25.74 -21.02 -6.63
C LEU A 754 -26.68 -21.12 -7.83
N LYS A 755 -26.91 -20.02 -8.56
CA LYS A 755 -27.78 -20.02 -9.74
C LYS A 755 -27.35 -21.04 -10.80
N PHE A 756 -26.04 -21.24 -10.97
CA PHE A 756 -25.52 -22.25 -11.87
C PHE A 756 -25.80 -23.68 -11.38
N LEU A 757 -25.56 -23.98 -10.09
CA LEU A 757 -25.92 -25.27 -9.50
C LEU A 757 -27.42 -25.53 -9.62
N SER A 758 -28.26 -24.55 -9.28
CA SER A 758 -29.72 -24.65 -9.43
C SER A 758 -30.10 -25.01 -10.87
N LYS A 759 -29.48 -24.35 -11.85
CA LYS A 759 -29.72 -24.65 -13.27
C LYS A 759 -29.37 -26.10 -13.60
N LEU A 760 -28.22 -26.60 -13.16
CA LEU A 760 -27.81 -27.99 -13.42
C LEU A 760 -28.77 -29.00 -12.80
N ILE A 761 -29.30 -28.70 -11.61
CA ILE A 761 -30.29 -29.55 -10.96
C ILE A 761 -31.62 -29.52 -11.71
N ILE A 762 -32.09 -28.33 -12.12
CA ILE A 762 -33.30 -28.17 -12.93
C ILE A 762 -33.19 -28.96 -14.24
N ASP A 763 -32.03 -28.87 -14.90
CA ASP A 763 -31.71 -29.58 -16.13
C ASP A 763 -31.55 -31.12 -15.94
N GLY A 764 -31.70 -31.63 -14.71
CA GLY A 764 -31.56 -33.06 -14.39
C GLY A 764 -30.13 -33.59 -14.47
N LYS A 765 -29.13 -32.71 -14.53
CA LYS A 765 -27.70 -33.08 -14.61
C LYS A 765 -27.08 -33.35 -13.25
N LEU A 766 -27.69 -32.83 -12.18
CA LEU A 766 -27.31 -33.09 -10.79
C LEU A 766 -28.57 -33.40 -9.98
N ASN A 767 -28.46 -34.25 -8.96
CA ASN A 767 -29.46 -34.42 -7.92
C ASN A 767 -29.07 -33.57 -6.69
N PHE A 768 -30.01 -33.21 -5.82
CA PHE A 768 -29.73 -32.58 -4.53
C PHE A 768 -28.84 -33.45 -3.64
N ASN A 769 -29.06 -34.77 -3.68
CA ASN A 769 -28.26 -35.74 -2.92
C ASN A 769 -26.79 -35.80 -3.41
N ASN A 770 -26.52 -35.18 -4.56
CA ASN A 770 -25.22 -35.15 -5.22
C ASN A 770 -24.42 -33.88 -4.89
N ILE A 771 -24.90 -33.00 -3.98
CA ILE A 771 -24.24 -31.74 -3.65
C ILE A 771 -24.22 -31.53 -2.13
N SER A 772 -23.03 -31.28 -1.58
CA SER A 772 -22.80 -30.78 -0.23
C SER A 772 -22.18 -29.37 -0.29
N ILE A 773 -22.72 -28.42 0.48
CA ILE A 773 -22.22 -27.04 0.56
C ILE A 773 -21.68 -26.80 1.97
N GLY A 774 -20.39 -27.11 2.15
CA GLY A 774 -19.65 -27.06 3.41
C GLY A 774 -20.28 -27.92 4.50
N ASP A 775 -20.32 -27.41 5.73
CA ASP A 775 -20.84 -28.13 6.90
C ASP A 775 -22.37 -27.97 7.07
N ASN A 776 -22.98 -27.01 6.36
CA ASN A 776 -24.41 -26.75 6.44
C ASN A 776 -25.14 -27.41 5.27
N GLN A 777 -26.08 -28.30 5.57
CA GLN A 777 -26.95 -28.88 4.55
C GLN A 777 -27.72 -27.78 3.80
N VAL A 778 -27.95 -28.05 2.51
CA VAL A 778 -28.64 -27.33 1.40
C VAL A 778 -29.87 -26.46 1.76
N ASN A 779 -30.35 -26.46 3.00
CA ASN A 779 -31.54 -25.75 3.49
C ASN A 779 -31.51 -24.22 3.28
N GLU A 780 -30.37 -23.53 3.45
CA GLU A 780 -30.29 -22.09 3.13
C GLU A 780 -30.33 -21.84 1.61
N PHE A 781 -29.71 -22.71 0.83
CA PHE A 781 -29.81 -22.68 -0.64
C PHE A 781 -31.25 -22.91 -1.11
N LEU A 782 -32.01 -23.80 -0.46
CA LEU A 782 -33.43 -24.01 -0.75
C LEU A 782 -34.26 -22.75 -0.48
N ASN A 783 -33.97 -22.00 0.58
CA ASN A 783 -34.67 -20.73 0.83
C ASN A 783 -34.50 -19.70 -0.29
N SER A 784 -33.38 -19.72 -1.01
CA SER A 784 -33.17 -18.87 -2.20
C SER A 784 -33.93 -19.35 -3.45
N LEU A 785 -34.30 -20.64 -3.51
CA LEU A 785 -35.11 -21.24 -4.57
C LEU A 785 -36.62 -21.21 -4.28
N ASN A 786 -37.01 -20.99 -3.03
CA ASN A 786 -38.37 -21.09 -2.49
C ASN A 786 -39.36 -19.99 -2.94
N SER A 787 -39.10 -19.25 -4.01
CA SER A 787 -40.20 -18.54 -4.67
C SER A 787 -41.05 -19.60 -5.40
N LEU A 788 -42.31 -19.75 -4.99
CA LEU A 788 -43.29 -20.66 -5.61
C LEU A 788 -43.38 -20.45 -7.14
N GLU A 789 -43.12 -19.21 -7.58
CA GLU A 789 -43.04 -18.79 -8.98
C GLU A 789 -41.84 -19.39 -9.72
N SER A 790 -40.72 -19.58 -9.02
CA SER A 790 -39.55 -20.27 -9.52
C SER A 790 -39.89 -21.74 -9.75
N LEU A 791 -40.45 -22.44 -8.75
CA LEU A 791 -40.89 -23.85 -8.86
C LEU A 791 -41.90 -24.06 -10.01
N LYS A 792 -42.87 -23.15 -10.18
CA LYS A 792 -43.84 -23.17 -11.30
C LYS A 792 -43.19 -23.07 -12.68
N LYS A 793 -42.13 -22.28 -12.83
CA LYS A 793 -41.42 -22.11 -14.10
C LYS A 793 -40.57 -23.32 -14.51
N PHE A 794 -40.26 -24.24 -13.59
CA PHE A 794 -39.18 -25.22 -13.80
C PHE A 794 -39.61 -26.61 -14.29
N GLY A 795 -40.90 -26.99 -14.25
CA GLY A 795 -41.47 -28.13 -14.98
C GLY A 795 -40.90 -29.54 -14.72
N ASN A 796 -39.86 -29.71 -13.89
CA ASN A 796 -39.25 -31.01 -13.63
C ASN A 796 -40.02 -31.76 -12.52
N LEU A 797 -40.93 -32.64 -12.93
CA LEU A 797 -41.79 -33.45 -12.07
C LEU A 797 -41.00 -34.29 -11.05
N SER A 798 -39.83 -34.82 -11.42
CA SER A 798 -39.00 -35.61 -10.50
C SER A 798 -38.50 -34.77 -9.33
N TYR A 799 -38.07 -33.54 -9.62
CA TYR A 799 -37.63 -32.61 -8.58
C TYR A 799 -38.78 -32.19 -7.67
N ILE A 800 -39.93 -31.82 -8.25
CA ILE A 800 -41.12 -31.42 -7.48
C ILE A 800 -41.55 -32.57 -6.56
N ASN A 801 -41.55 -33.81 -7.06
CA ASN A 801 -41.92 -34.99 -6.27
C ASN A 801 -40.96 -35.24 -5.11
N GLN A 802 -39.64 -35.11 -5.33
CA GLN A 802 -38.65 -35.28 -4.27
C GLN A 802 -38.76 -34.16 -3.22
N TYR A 803 -38.90 -32.90 -3.66
CA TYR A 803 -39.05 -31.75 -2.76
C TYR A 803 -40.30 -31.87 -1.87
N ILE A 804 -41.44 -32.28 -2.44
CA ILE A 804 -42.68 -32.52 -1.68
C ILE A 804 -42.48 -33.67 -0.69
N LYS A 805 -41.84 -34.76 -1.10
CA LYS A 805 -41.59 -35.92 -0.24
C LYS A 805 -40.74 -35.54 0.99
N GLU A 806 -39.73 -34.70 0.81
CA GLU A 806 -38.80 -34.28 1.85
C GLU A 806 -39.36 -33.17 2.76
N ASN A 807 -40.25 -32.31 2.26
CA ASN A 807 -40.79 -31.14 2.98
C ASN A 807 -42.28 -31.27 3.38
N ASN A 808 -42.82 -32.49 3.35
CA ASN A 808 -44.25 -32.81 3.53
C ASN A 808 -44.91 -32.24 4.81
N SER A 809 -44.14 -31.77 5.80
CA SER A 809 -44.66 -31.17 7.05
C SER A 809 -44.73 -29.64 7.06
N LYS A 810 -44.19 -28.93 6.05
CA LYS A 810 -44.05 -27.45 6.09
C LYS A 810 -44.72 -26.70 4.93
N ILE A 811 -45.19 -27.40 3.90
CA ILE A 811 -45.77 -26.74 2.73
C ILE A 811 -47.29 -26.60 2.90
N ILE A 812 -47.76 -25.39 3.18
CA ILE A 812 -49.19 -25.05 3.07
C ILE A 812 -49.47 -24.85 1.59
N PHE A 813 -50.07 -25.85 0.96
CA PHE A 813 -50.58 -25.72 -0.40
C PHE A 813 -51.86 -24.89 -0.37
N ASP A 814 -51.83 -23.69 -0.95
CA ASP A 814 -53.05 -22.90 -1.19
C ASP A 814 -53.86 -23.50 -2.37
N ASP A 815 -55.14 -23.19 -2.45
CA ASP A 815 -56.01 -23.70 -3.53
C ASP A 815 -55.56 -23.26 -4.93
N ASN A 816 -54.76 -22.20 -5.03
CA ASN A 816 -54.18 -21.75 -6.30
C ASN A 816 -53.06 -22.67 -6.79
N PHE A 817 -52.31 -23.30 -5.88
CA PHE A 817 -51.33 -24.33 -6.22
C PHE A 817 -51.99 -25.52 -6.93
N CYS A 818 -53.06 -26.06 -6.35
CA CYS A 818 -53.78 -27.22 -6.88
C CYS A 818 -54.43 -26.95 -8.25
N LYS A 819 -54.96 -25.73 -8.46
CA LYS A 819 -55.60 -25.34 -9.74
C LYS A 819 -54.61 -25.14 -10.89
N SER A 820 -53.31 -25.00 -10.60
CA SER A 820 -52.30 -24.69 -11.63
C SER A 820 -51.68 -25.91 -12.31
N PHE A 821 -52.07 -27.14 -11.93
CA PHE A 821 -51.63 -28.36 -12.59
C PHE A 821 -52.74 -28.96 -13.47
N PRO A 822 -52.48 -29.28 -14.74
CA PRO A 822 -53.49 -29.87 -15.61
C PRO A 822 -53.97 -31.23 -15.05
N VAL A 823 -55.30 -31.42 -15.08
CA VAL A 823 -56.09 -32.45 -14.37
C VAL A 823 -55.70 -33.91 -14.71
N ASN A 824 -54.80 -34.15 -15.67
CA ASN A 824 -54.37 -35.49 -16.07
C ASN A 824 -53.20 -36.09 -15.28
N ASN A 825 -52.80 -35.51 -14.14
CA ASN A 825 -51.76 -36.10 -13.30
C ASN A 825 -52.36 -37.04 -12.23
N ASN A 826 -52.22 -38.36 -12.45
CA ASN A 826 -52.57 -39.44 -11.51
C ASN A 826 -52.06 -39.24 -10.06
N PHE A 827 -51.07 -38.37 -9.87
CA PHE A 827 -50.53 -38.06 -8.55
C PHE A 827 -51.43 -37.14 -7.70
N ILE A 828 -52.16 -36.20 -8.31
CA ILE A 828 -53.10 -35.32 -7.58
C ILE A 828 -54.31 -36.14 -7.10
N ILE A 829 -54.76 -37.08 -7.94
CA ILE A 829 -55.84 -38.02 -7.60
C ILE A 829 -55.41 -38.92 -6.43
N ASN A 830 -54.19 -39.46 -6.44
CA ASN A 830 -53.68 -40.26 -5.32
C ASN A 830 -53.46 -39.45 -4.03
N TYR A 831 -53.03 -38.18 -4.12
CA TYR A 831 -52.90 -37.31 -2.94
C TYR A 831 -54.25 -36.94 -2.33
N PHE A 832 -55.28 -36.67 -3.16
CA PHE A 832 -56.65 -36.47 -2.69
C PHE A 832 -57.19 -37.73 -2.00
N ASN A 833 -56.95 -38.93 -2.57
CA ASN A 833 -57.36 -40.20 -1.97
C ASN A 833 -56.72 -40.44 -0.59
N ILE A 834 -55.46 -40.03 -0.38
CA ILE A 834 -54.78 -40.13 0.92
C ILE A 834 -55.40 -39.15 1.95
N LYS A 835 -55.79 -37.95 1.53
CA LYS A 835 -56.39 -36.96 2.43
C LYS A 835 -57.84 -37.30 2.81
N THR A 836 -58.62 -37.88 1.90
CA THR A 836 -59.97 -38.43 2.21
C THR A 836 -59.94 -39.71 3.04
N SER A 837 -58.78 -40.36 3.18
CA SER A 837 -58.62 -41.50 4.13
C SER A 837 -58.19 -41.07 5.54
N ARG A 838 -57.94 -39.76 5.76
CA ARG A 838 -57.52 -39.17 7.04
C ARG A 838 -58.50 -38.12 7.59
N LEU A 839 -59.55 -37.78 6.84
CA LEU A 839 -60.77 -37.11 7.29
C LEU A 839 -61.85 -38.18 7.43
#